data_AF-A0A832HRH8-F1
#
_entry.id   AF-A0A832HRH8-F1
#
_cell.length_a   1.000
_cell.length_b   1.000
_cell.length_c   1.000
_cell.angle_alpha   90.00
_cell.angle_beta   90.00
_cell.angle_gamma   90.00
#
_symmetry.space_group_name_H-M   'P 1'
#
loop_
_entity.id
_entity.type
_entity.pdbx_description
1 polymer ?
#
loop_
_entity_poly.entity_id
_entity_poly.type
_entity_poly.pdbx_seq_one_letter_code
_entity_poly.pdbx_strand_id
1 'polypeptide(L)'
;MKKTLATSGVLLLIVSNQLWAQQPASIELPILQGPFKPALESLTNYNCPEWFRNAKFGIWAHWGPQAVPMEGDWYARNMYIQGNRQYEHHLANYGHPSEHGYKDIIPLWKAEKWNPERLMALYKAAGARYFVSMGVHHDNFDLWNSTYHKWNAVNMGPKRDVVGDWQKAAKKYGLKFGVSEHLGASFTWFQPSHGSDKSGPKAGIPYDGANSNYWDLYHPPAAPDDKNWYSKNPEWQKEWFMRIKDLVDKYKPDLLYTDGGVPFNNEVGLSLIAHYYNSDALKNRGSVQVVYTCKQASGGRWVEDLERGVMGKINPYPWQTDTSIGDWYYNKNWKFRPVEWTIHMLVDIVSKNGNLLLNVVQKPDGSLDAEVEQMLGQLAKWIAINGEGIYETRPWLVYGEGRMRARGGSFREDFKYTAADIRFTTKKDALYAFALGLPENGEIVIRSLAKTEDAEQNKISKITMLGYSGKIAWSQTATGLVVRLPEKIPSEYAIGFKIAGKNLKPVPVEETPPVVDADRRGNYSLNADDAQLHGSRIKVENQGGQPNIGFWDDAQEWAEWRVKFSKAGEYEVRVAAATVHNGASVAIEFQGQKLIANVPVTGDWAKFQEISAGKIDVKQPGEYVLKAAPVDKSSWKAINLRRIRLEKPRN
;
A
#
# COMPACT_ATOMS: atom_id res chain seq x y z
N MET A 1 83.29 -18.27 52.57
CA MET A 1 84.11 -18.24 51.33
C MET A 1 83.24 -18.65 50.16
N LYS A 2 83.32 -17.88 49.08
CA LYS A 2 82.61 -18.02 47.80
C LYS A 2 82.94 -19.36 47.11
N LYS A 3 81.96 -20.04 46.53
CA LYS A 3 81.87 -20.28 45.07
C LYS A 3 80.61 -21.07 44.69
N THR A 4 80.05 -20.57 43.61
CA THR A 4 78.84 -20.91 42.85
C THR A 4 78.99 -22.22 42.07
N LEU A 5 77.90 -22.96 41.90
CA LEU A 5 77.63 -23.78 40.71
C LEU A 5 76.13 -23.72 40.41
N ALA A 6 75.83 -23.44 39.14
CA ALA A 6 74.51 -23.23 38.57
C ALA A 6 74.20 -24.38 37.60
N THR A 7 72.91 -24.75 37.54
CA THR A 7 72.11 -25.37 36.45
C THR A 7 70.93 -26.10 37.11
N SER A 8 69.70 -26.19 36.63
CA SER A 8 68.92 -25.56 35.56
C SER A 8 67.46 -25.93 35.92
N GLY A 9 66.55 -24.97 35.96
CA GLY A 9 65.12 -25.22 36.19
C GLY A 9 64.31 -24.27 35.33
N VAL A 10 63.80 -24.79 34.22
CA VAL A 10 62.93 -24.07 33.29
C VAL A 10 61.59 -23.83 33.98
N LEU A 11 61.28 -22.57 34.30
CA LEU A 11 59.95 -22.17 34.75
C LEU A 11 59.15 -21.72 33.52
N LEU A 12 58.15 -22.51 33.13
CA LEU A 12 57.14 -22.08 32.16
C LEU A 12 56.27 -21.00 32.81
N LEU A 13 56.45 -19.74 32.40
CA LEU A 13 55.51 -18.66 32.67
C LEU A 13 54.33 -18.78 31.71
N ILE A 14 53.20 -19.27 32.20
CA ILE A 14 51.92 -19.17 31.51
C ILE A 14 51.47 -17.71 31.62
N VAL A 15 51.70 -16.93 30.56
CA VAL A 15 51.09 -15.61 30.41
C VAL A 15 49.66 -15.84 29.91
N SER A 16 48.67 -15.69 30.78
CA SER A 16 47.27 -15.68 30.38
C SER A 16 46.97 -14.40 29.59
N ASN A 17 46.98 -14.49 28.27
CA ASN A 17 46.37 -13.48 27.40
C ASN A 17 44.85 -13.53 27.59
N GLN A 18 44.32 -12.78 28.55
CA GLN A 18 42.93 -12.37 28.51
C GLN A 18 42.78 -11.34 27.39
N LEU A 19 42.42 -11.84 26.20
CA LEU A 19 41.81 -11.01 25.16
C LEU A 19 40.51 -10.45 25.72
N TRP A 20 40.53 -9.19 26.19
CA TRP A 20 39.30 -8.42 26.30
C TRP A 20 38.74 -8.27 24.89
N ALA A 21 37.68 -9.01 24.59
CA ALA A 21 36.80 -8.67 23.49
C ALA A 21 36.29 -7.25 23.76
N GLN A 22 36.81 -6.26 23.04
CA GLN A 22 36.18 -4.94 23.00
C GLN A 22 34.73 -5.17 22.58
N GLN A 23 33.79 -4.85 23.46
CA GLN A 23 32.40 -4.73 23.02
C GLN A 23 32.37 -3.74 21.86
N PRO A 24 31.67 -4.06 20.75
CA PRO A 24 31.50 -3.08 19.68
C PRO A 24 30.95 -1.80 20.29
N ALA A 25 31.57 -0.66 19.95
CA ALA A 25 31.15 0.64 20.47
C ALA A 25 29.65 0.82 20.21
N SER A 26 28.89 1.15 21.24
CA SER A 26 27.46 1.43 21.11
C SER A 26 27.25 2.57 20.12
N ILE A 27 26.40 2.38 19.11
CA ILE A 27 26.03 3.43 18.16
C ILE A 27 25.33 4.55 18.92
N GLU A 28 25.89 5.75 18.89
CA GLU A 28 25.26 6.92 19.51
C GLU A 28 24.08 7.39 18.66
N LEU A 29 22.87 7.31 19.23
CA LEU A 29 21.60 7.72 18.62
C LEU A 29 20.95 8.81 19.50
N PRO A 30 21.36 10.09 19.36
CA PRO A 30 20.86 11.14 20.22
C PRO A 30 19.37 11.42 19.94
N ILE A 31 18.49 10.96 20.84
CA ILE A 31 17.05 11.24 20.81
C ILE A 31 16.66 12.30 21.83
N LEU A 32 15.55 13.01 21.60
CA LEU A 32 15.00 13.94 22.58
C LEU A 32 14.37 13.15 23.73
N GLN A 33 14.56 13.61 24.97
CA GLN A 33 13.91 13.03 26.14
C GLN A 33 12.40 13.30 26.10
N GLY A 34 11.62 12.30 26.50
CA GLY A 34 10.16 12.40 26.49
C GLY A 34 9.48 11.07 26.83
N PRO A 35 8.14 10.99 26.66
CA PRO A 35 7.36 9.81 27.05
C PRO A 35 7.59 8.58 26.16
N PHE A 36 8.25 8.72 25.01
CA PHE A 36 8.56 7.63 24.10
C PHE A 36 10.02 7.20 24.20
N LYS A 37 10.23 5.90 24.41
CA LYS A 37 11.53 5.22 24.38
C LYS A 37 11.65 4.42 23.06
N PRO A 38 12.86 4.07 22.61
CA PRO A 38 13.08 3.28 21.39
C PRO A 38 12.73 1.79 21.59
N ALA A 39 11.50 1.51 22.02
CA ALA A 39 10.99 0.19 22.31
C ALA A 39 9.53 0.08 21.86
N LEU A 40 9.15 -1.06 21.27
CA LEU A 40 7.80 -1.28 20.71
C LEU A 40 6.69 -1.10 21.74
N GLU A 41 6.94 -1.51 22.99
CA GLU A 41 6.01 -1.36 24.11
C GLU A 41 5.78 0.12 24.42
N SER A 42 6.86 0.92 24.41
CA SER A 42 6.76 2.35 24.69
C SER A 42 5.98 3.11 23.60
N LEU A 43 6.05 2.67 22.35
CA LEU A 43 5.34 3.31 21.23
C LEU A 43 3.82 3.09 21.28
N THR A 44 3.32 2.17 22.10
CA THR A 44 1.86 1.96 22.28
C THR A 44 1.16 3.14 22.96
N ASN A 45 1.92 4.08 23.55
CA ASN A 45 1.40 5.34 24.09
C ASN A 45 0.96 6.32 22.98
N TYR A 46 1.23 6.03 21.72
CA TYR A 46 0.82 6.84 20.59
C TYR A 46 -0.69 6.72 20.33
N ASN A 47 -1.31 7.84 19.96
CA ASN A 47 -2.68 7.87 19.48
C ASN A 47 -2.71 8.67 18.18
N CYS A 48 -3.30 8.09 17.13
CA CYS A 48 -3.43 8.77 15.84
C CYS A 48 -4.22 10.09 16.02
N PRO A 49 -3.66 11.25 15.61
CA PRO A 49 -4.25 12.54 15.91
C PRO A 49 -5.53 12.78 15.11
N GLU A 50 -6.48 13.48 15.73
CA GLU A 50 -7.80 13.73 15.14
C GLU A 50 -7.71 14.50 13.81
N TRP A 51 -6.74 15.39 13.63
CA TRP A 51 -6.58 16.11 12.37
C TRP A 51 -6.34 15.14 11.21
N PHE A 52 -5.55 14.08 11.41
CA PHE A 52 -5.25 13.09 10.36
C PHE A 52 -6.50 12.27 10.07
N ARG A 53 -7.17 11.79 11.12
CA ARG A 53 -8.44 11.06 11.00
C ARG A 53 -9.53 11.89 10.32
N ASN A 54 -9.48 13.22 10.43
CA ASN A 54 -10.45 14.14 9.82
C ASN A 54 -10.07 14.53 8.38
N ALA A 55 -8.79 14.44 8.03
CA ALA A 55 -8.23 14.93 6.77
C ALA A 55 -8.69 14.11 5.56
N LYS A 56 -8.71 12.77 5.67
CA LYS A 56 -9.14 11.78 4.65
C LYS A 56 -8.35 11.73 3.35
N PHE A 57 -7.98 12.87 2.80
CA PHE A 57 -7.36 12.99 1.49
C PHE A 57 -6.14 13.91 1.54
N GLY A 58 -5.03 13.41 1.02
CA GLY A 58 -3.79 14.16 0.83
C GLY A 58 -3.20 13.91 -0.54
N ILE A 59 -2.32 14.82 -0.95
CA ILE A 59 -1.59 14.72 -2.22
C ILE A 59 -0.11 14.57 -1.94
N TRP A 60 0.56 13.70 -2.70
CA TRP A 60 1.99 13.48 -2.67
C TRP A 60 2.63 14.01 -3.95
N ALA A 61 3.78 14.66 -3.82
CA ALA A 61 4.73 14.86 -4.91
C ALA A 61 5.91 13.90 -4.77
N HIS A 62 5.80 12.71 -5.38
CA HIS A 62 6.89 11.76 -5.53
C HIS A 62 7.78 12.18 -6.71
N TRP A 63 8.65 13.15 -6.44
CA TRP A 63 9.34 13.94 -7.47
C TRP A 63 10.80 14.21 -7.07
N GLY A 64 11.66 14.45 -8.05
CA GLY A 64 13.11 14.44 -7.88
C GLY A 64 13.84 14.22 -9.21
N PRO A 65 15.18 14.08 -9.21
CA PRO A 65 15.97 13.99 -10.44
C PRO A 65 15.65 12.76 -11.30
N GLN A 66 15.12 11.67 -10.73
CA GLN A 66 14.63 10.53 -11.50
C GLN A 66 13.48 10.89 -12.48
N ALA A 67 12.84 12.06 -12.34
CA ALA A 67 11.85 12.51 -13.29
C ALA A 67 12.46 12.82 -14.66
N VAL A 68 13.71 13.33 -14.72
CA VAL A 68 14.37 13.89 -15.92
C VAL A 68 14.17 13.03 -17.17
N PRO A 69 14.41 11.71 -17.13
CA PRO A 69 14.29 10.86 -18.33
C PRO A 69 12.85 10.63 -18.78
N MET A 70 11.86 10.89 -17.90
CA MET A 70 10.44 10.66 -18.14
C MET A 70 10.09 9.18 -18.43
N GLU A 71 10.81 8.25 -17.81
CA GLU A 71 10.69 6.81 -18.06
C GLU A 71 10.11 6.02 -16.87
N GLY A 72 9.55 6.71 -15.88
CA GLY A 72 8.91 6.12 -14.70
C GLY A 72 9.83 5.89 -13.52
N ASP A 73 9.29 5.18 -12.52
CA ASP A 73 9.97 5.00 -11.24
C ASP A 73 11.23 4.12 -11.35
N TRP A 74 12.09 4.23 -10.34
CA TRP A 74 13.32 3.45 -10.16
C TRP A 74 14.37 3.61 -11.28
N TYR A 75 14.28 4.68 -12.06
CA TYR A 75 15.22 4.95 -13.14
C TYR A 75 16.67 4.94 -12.65
N ALA A 76 16.97 5.55 -11.49
CA ALA A 76 18.32 5.66 -10.95
C ALA A 76 19.01 4.29 -10.81
N ARG A 77 18.26 3.23 -10.48
CA ARG A 77 18.79 1.87 -10.39
C ARG A 77 18.79 1.16 -11.73
N ASN A 78 17.65 1.18 -12.41
CA ASN A 78 17.42 0.33 -13.57
C ASN A 78 18.22 0.77 -14.80
N MET A 79 18.69 2.03 -14.84
CA MET A 79 19.65 2.50 -15.84
C MET A 79 21.01 1.79 -15.77
N TYR A 80 21.30 1.02 -14.71
CA TYR A 80 22.51 0.20 -14.57
C TYR A 80 22.29 -1.30 -14.82
N ILE A 81 21.09 -1.70 -15.23
CA ILE A 81 20.76 -3.12 -15.45
C ILE A 81 20.71 -3.37 -16.95
N GLN A 82 21.78 -3.94 -17.51
CA GLN A 82 21.89 -4.25 -18.94
C GLN A 82 20.66 -5.05 -19.42
N GLY A 83 20.05 -4.61 -20.53
CA GLY A 83 18.82 -5.19 -21.09
C GLY A 83 17.51 -4.70 -20.46
N ASN A 84 17.55 -3.86 -19.42
CA ASN A 84 16.35 -3.18 -18.91
C ASN A 84 15.92 -2.05 -19.87
N ARG A 85 14.61 -1.82 -20.05
CA ARG A 85 14.07 -0.69 -20.84
C ARG A 85 14.72 0.66 -20.47
N GLN A 86 14.88 0.94 -19.18
CA GLN A 86 15.43 2.21 -18.71
C GLN A 86 16.94 2.32 -18.99
N TYR A 87 17.68 1.20 -18.98
CA TYR A 87 19.06 1.12 -19.43
C TYR A 87 19.17 1.39 -20.94
N GLU A 88 18.34 0.75 -21.77
CA GLU A 88 18.36 0.97 -23.24
C GLU A 88 18.01 2.42 -23.58
N HIS A 89 17.02 3.00 -22.89
CA HIS A 89 16.73 4.42 -23.01
C HIS A 89 17.94 5.27 -22.61
N HIS A 90 18.64 4.91 -21.53
CA HIS A 90 19.80 5.65 -21.08
C HIS A 90 20.92 5.66 -22.13
N LEU A 91 21.25 4.49 -22.68
CA LEU A 91 22.22 4.36 -23.77
C LEU A 91 21.89 5.24 -24.96
N ALA A 92 20.62 5.25 -25.39
CA ALA A 92 20.19 5.96 -26.57
C ALA A 92 20.16 7.49 -26.41
N ASN A 93 19.97 8.00 -25.19
CA ASN A 93 19.71 9.43 -24.96
C ASN A 93 20.82 10.15 -24.17
N TYR A 94 21.59 9.43 -23.34
CA TYR A 94 22.59 10.01 -22.44
C TYR A 94 23.97 9.37 -22.61
N GLY A 95 24.03 8.08 -22.97
CA GLY A 95 25.28 7.35 -23.18
C GLY A 95 25.44 6.14 -22.25
N HIS A 96 26.61 5.50 -22.27
CA HIS A 96 26.83 4.30 -21.46
C HIS A 96 27.00 4.64 -19.96
N PRO A 97 26.40 3.88 -19.01
CA PRO A 97 26.46 4.17 -17.57
C PRO A 97 27.87 4.23 -16.93
N SER A 98 28.90 3.75 -17.63
CA SER A 98 30.31 3.92 -17.22
C SER A 98 30.88 5.31 -17.49
N GLU A 99 30.25 6.08 -18.39
CA GLU A 99 30.69 7.40 -18.83
C GLU A 99 29.68 8.46 -18.39
N HIS A 100 28.40 8.18 -18.62
CA HIS A 100 27.26 9.01 -18.24
C HIS A 100 26.38 8.22 -17.30
N GLY A 101 26.44 8.50 -16.01
CA GLY A 101 25.65 7.81 -14.99
C GLY A 101 24.65 8.73 -14.30
N TYR A 102 24.06 8.27 -13.20
CA TYR A 102 23.00 9.01 -12.51
C TYR A 102 23.48 10.37 -11.97
N LYS A 103 24.74 10.47 -11.56
CA LYS A 103 25.39 11.73 -11.18
C LYS A 103 25.29 12.81 -12.27
N ASP A 104 25.20 12.42 -13.55
CA ASP A 104 25.10 13.33 -14.69
C ASP A 104 23.64 13.68 -15.03
N ILE A 105 22.68 12.87 -14.55
CA ILE A 105 21.24 13.17 -14.63
C ILE A 105 20.83 14.22 -13.60
N ILE A 106 21.38 14.16 -12.38
CA ILE A 106 21.05 15.07 -11.28
C ILE A 106 21.14 16.56 -11.69
N PRO A 107 22.22 17.05 -12.34
CA PRO A 107 22.32 18.44 -12.76
C PRO A 107 21.27 18.87 -13.79
N LEU A 108 20.66 17.95 -14.54
CA LEU A 108 19.66 18.26 -15.56
C LEU A 108 18.29 18.58 -14.95
N TRP A 109 18.03 18.18 -13.70
CA TRP A 109 16.78 18.48 -13.03
C TRP A 109 16.78 19.92 -12.51
N LYS A 110 16.17 20.85 -13.25
CA LYS A 110 16.20 22.28 -12.92
C LYS A 110 14.90 22.85 -12.36
N ALA A 111 13.78 22.14 -12.48
CA ALA A 111 12.48 22.57 -11.97
C ALA A 111 12.03 23.96 -12.48
N GLU A 112 12.29 24.27 -13.75
CA GLU A 112 12.21 25.62 -14.32
C GLU A 112 10.82 26.25 -14.28
N LYS A 113 9.78 25.42 -14.33
CA LYS A 113 8.37 25.83 -14.28
C LYS A 113 7.71 25.52 -12.93
N TRP A 114 8.48 25.07 -11.95
CA TRP A 114 7.94 24.62 -10.69
C TRP A 114 7.47 25.79 -9.82
N ASN A 115 6.15 25.86 -9.65
CA ASN A 115 5.47 26.83 -8.81
C ASN A 115 4.69 26.12 -7.69
N PRO A 116 5.28 25.96 -6.50
CA PRO A 116 4.63 25.25 -5.40
C PRO A 116 3.37 25.95 -4.89
N GLU A 117 3.27 27.28 -4.97
CA GLU A 117 2.07 28.00 -4.54
C GLU A 117 0.87 27.70 -5.44
N ARG A 118 1.08 27.77 -6.77
CA ARG A 118 0.03 27.43 -7.76
C ARG A 118 -0.44 25.99 -7.56
N LEU A 119 0.49 25.05 -7.44
CA LEU A 119 0.17 23.64 -7.28
C LEU A 119 -0.55 23.39 -5.95
N MET A 120 -0.11 24.02 -4.86
CA MET A 120 -0.80 23.89 -3.58
C MET A 120 -2.22 24.47 -3.59
N ALA A 121 -2.45 25.60 -4.27
CA ALA A 121 -3.79 26.16 -4.46
C ALA A 121 -4.70 25.18 -5.21
N LEU A 122 -4.19 24.56 -6.28
CA LEU A 122 -4.90 23.57 -7.07
C LEU A 122 -5.21 22.32 -6.24
N TYR A 123 -4.23 21.81 -5.48
CA TYR A 123 -4.39 20.64 -4.60
C TYR A 123 -5.39 20.89 -3.47
N LYS A 124 -5.38 22.10 -2.89
CA LYS A 124 -6.38 22.53 -1.90
C LYS A 124 -7.78 22.52 -2.51
N ALA A 125 -7.94 23.09 -3.70
CA ALA A 125 -9.22 23.14 -4.40
C ALA A 125 -9.73 21.73 -4.75
N ALA A 126 -8.83 20.83 -5.14
CA ALA A 126 -9.10 19.41 -5.36
C ALA A 126 -9.47 18.65 -4.06
N GLY A 127 -9.36 19.28 -2.89
CA GLY A 127 -9.82 18.74 -1.61
C GLY A 127 -8.71 18.24 -0.69
N ALA A 128 -7.43 18.36 -1.05
CA ALA A 128 -6.35 17.91 -0.17
C ALA A 128 -6.38 18.67 1.17
N ARG A 129 -6.21 17.94 2.26
CA ARG A 129 -6.11 18.47 3.63
C ARG A 129 -4.70 18.35 4.20
N TYR A 130 -3.88 17.51 3.58
CA TYR A 130 -2.45 17.41 3.85
C TYR A 130 -1.69 17.20 2.53
N PHE A 131 -0.43 17.60 2.52
CA PHE A 131 0.47 17.44 1.38
C PHE A 131 1.76 16.77 1.84
N VAL A 132 2.27 15.81 1.07
CA VAL A 132 3.55 15.14 1.33
C VAL A 132 4.55 15.52 0.24
N SER A 133 5.72 15.99 0.63
CA SER A 133 6.88 16.18 -0.27
C SER A 133 7.75 14.93 -0.25
N MET A 134 8.39 14.57 -1.35
CA MET A 134 9.57 13.72 -1.29
C MET A 134 10.70 14.47 -0.55
N GLY A 135 11.33 13.79 0.41
CA GLY A 135 12.53 14.23 1.10
C GLY A 135 13.77 13.61 0.47
N VAL A 136 13.81 12.28 0.37
CA VAL A 136 14.88 11.53 -0.32
C VAL A 136 14.30 10.20 -0.79
N HIS A 137 14.56 9.85 -2.03
CA HIS A 137 14.18 8.54 -2.59
C HIS A 137 15.35 7.54 -2.46
N HIS A 138 15.23 6.35 -3.03
CA HIS A 138 16.32 5.35 -3.04
C HIS A 138 17.57 5.78 -3.83
N ASP A 139 17.47 6.87 -4.59
CA ASP A 139 18.56 7.44 -5.40
C ASP A 139 19.57 8.27 -4.58
N ASN A 140 19.35 8.36 -3.26
CA ASN A 140 20.25 9.02 -2.32
C ASN A 140 20.55 10.50 -2.65
N PHE A 141 19.55 11.20 -3.20
CA PHE A 141 19.62 12.65 -3.42
C PHE A 141 18.62 13.35 -2.49
N ASP A 142 19.11 14.26 -1.64
CA ASP A 142 18.28 14.95 -0.64
C ASP A 142 17.57 16.16 -1.28
N LEU A 143 16.25 16.23 -1.17
CA LEU A 143 15.43 17.34 -1.69
C LEU A 143 15.33 18.53 -0.72
N TRP A 144 16.11 18.50 0.36
CA TRP A 144 16.17 19.57 1.35
C TRP A 144 17.59 20.11 1.50
N ASN A 145 17.74 21.20 2.27
CA ASN A 145 19.07 21.71 2.60
C ASN A 145 19.78 20.81 3.63
N SER A 146 20.28 19.66 3.21
CA SER A 146 20.85 18.63 4.09
C SER A 146 22.16 19.06 4.75
N THR A 147 22.30 18.82 6.06
CA THR A 147 23.56 19.08 6.80
C THR A 147 24.61 18.00 6.50
N TYR A 148 24.15 16.76 6.28
CA TYR A 148 25.01 15.58 6.28
C TYR A 148 25.34 15.09 4.87
N HIS A 149 24.68 15.61 3.84
CA HIS A 149 24.83 15.11 2.48
C HIS A 149 24.98 16.23 1.45
N LYS A 150 26.05 16.17 0.64
CA LYS A 150 26.35 17.21 -0.36
C LYS A 150 25.48 17.11 -1.61
N TRP A 151 24.99 15.90 -1.92
CA TRP A 151 24.10 15.64 -3.05
C TRP A 151 22.67 16.01 -2.67
N ASN A 152 22.38 17.29 -2.79
CA ASN A 152 21.07 17.82 -2.44
C ASN A 152 20.59 18.92 -3.39
N ALA A 153 19.28 19.18 -3.37
CA ALA A 153 18.59 20.10 -4.28
C ALA A 153 18.98 21.58 -4.11
N VAL A 154 19.62 21.95 -2.99
CA VAL A 154 20.15 23.30 -2.79
C VAL A 154 21.50 23.46 -3.49
N ASN A 155 22.35 22.44 -3.40
CA ASN A 155 23.67 22.46 -4.02
C ASN A 155 23.64 22.21 -5.53
N MET A 156 22.71 21.35 -5.98
CA MET A 156 22.65 20.85 -7.36
C MET A 156 21.23 20.92 -7.93
N GLY A 157 21.09 20.61 -9.22
CA GLY A 157 19.80 20.60 -9.89
C GLY A 157 19.09 21.95 -9.84
N PRO A 158 17.95 22.08 -9.13
CA PRO A 158 17.15 23.31 -9.08
C PRO A 158 17.76 24.42 -8.24
N LYS A 159 18.77 24.12 -7.40
CA LYS A 159 19.36 25.07 -6.43
C LYS A 159 18.33 25.70 -5.50
N ARG A 160 17.39 24.89 -5.02
CA ARG A 160 16.27 25.27 -4.16
C ARG A 160 16.07 24.24 -3.06
N ASP A 161 15.66 24.72 -1.90
CA ASP A 161 15.16 23.86 -0.82
C ASP A 161 13.74 23.39 -1.17
N VAL A 162 13.63 22.27 -1.88
CA VAL A 162 12.35 21.78 -2.43
C VAL A 162 11.38 21.43 -1.31
N VAL A 163 11.83 20.71 -0.28
CA VAL A 163 11.04 20.40 0.92
C VAL A 163 10.58 21.68 1.62
N GLY A 164 11.49 22.64 1.82
CA GLY A 164 11.17 23.92 2.47
C GLY A 164 10.16 24.76 1.68
N ASP A 165 10.28 24.83 0.36
CA ASP A 165 9.38 25.60 -0.49
C ASP A 165 7.98 24.97 -0.57
N TRP A 166 7.89 23.63 -0.63
CA TRP A 166 6.61 22.93 -0.47
C TRP A 166 5.98 23.19 0.88
N GLN A 167 6.77 23.16 1.96
CA GLN A 167 6.27 23.43 3.30
C GLN A 167 5.68 24.84 3.42
N LYS A 168 6.37 25.86 2.91
CA LYS A 168 5.89 27.25 2.92
C LYS A 168 4.55 27.35 2.19
N ALA A 169 4.43 26.72 1.02
CA ALA A 169 3.18 26.69 0.27
C ALA A 169 2.06 25.97 1.05
N ALA A 170 2.32 24.77 1.59
CA ALA A 170 1.33 24.02 2.37
C ALA A 170 0.80 24.84 3.56
N LYS A 171 1.69 25.49 4.31
CA LYS A 171 1.32 26.38 5.43
C LYS A 171 0.48 27.56 4.96
N LYS A 172 0.85 28.22 3.84
CA LYS A 172 0.12 29.35 3.26
C LYS A 172 -1.34 29.00 2.92
N TYR A 173 -1.58 27.79 2.40
CA TYR A 173 -2.92 27.32 2.02
C TYR A 173 -3.64 26.51 3.13
N GLY A 174 -3.05 26.43 4.32
CA GLY A 174 -3.63 25.76 5.48
C GLY A 174 -3.77 24.24 5.31
N LEU A 175 -2.81 23.60 4.63
CA LEU A 175 -2.66 22.15 4.63
C LEU A 175 -1.65 21.72 5.68
N LYS A 176 -1.89 20.54 6.25
CA LYS A 176 -0.88 19.82 7.03
C LYS A 176 0.26 19.39 6.10
N PHE A 177 1.50 19.44 6.58
CA PHE A 177 2.67 19.19 5.74
C PHE A 177 3.39 17.92 6.18
N GLY A 178 3.62 17.00 5.25
CA GLY A 178 4.40 15.80 5.47
C GLY A 178 5.62 15.70 4.57
N VAL A 179 6.52 14.79 4.92
CA VAL A 179 7.68 14.43 4.11
C VAL A 179 7.80 12.92 4.06
N SER A 180 8.10 12.39 2.86
CA SER A 180 8.44 10.98 2.65
C SER A 180 9.95 10.78 2.54
N GLU A 181 10.47 9.73 3.14
CA GLU A 181 11.85 9.30 3.01
C GLU A 181 11.96 7.81 2.71
N HIS A 182 12.90 7.47 1.83
CA HIS A 182 13.14 6.11 1.34
C HIS A 182 14.62 5.73 1.48
N LEU A 183 15.37 6.46 2.33
CA LEU A 183 16.82 6.40 2.37
C LEU A 183 17.32 5.05 2.89
N GLY A 184 16.61 4.44 3.84
CA GLY A 184 17.02 3.19 4.46
C GLY A 184 17.24 2.04 3.47
N ALA A 185 16.50 2.02 2.35
CA ALA A 185 16.65 1.00 1.31
C ALA A 185 17.74 1.34 0.27
N SER A 186 18.13 2.61 0.16
CA SER A 186 19.08 3.06 -0.87
C SER A 186 20.42 2.30 -0.84
N PHE A 187 20.89 1.95 0.35
CA PHE A 187 22.19 1.33 0.58
C PHE A 187 22.40 0.03 -0.21
N THR A 188 21.40 -0.84 -0.25
CA THR A 188 21.46 -2.10 -1.02
C THR A 188 20.76 -1.97 -2.37
N TRP A 189 19.73 -1.12 -2.48
CA TRP A 189 18.98 -0.91 -3.72
C TRP A 189 19.83 -0.32 -4.85
N PHE A 190 20.77 0.58 -4.52
CA PHE A 190 21.57 1.30 -5.50
C PHE A 190 22.83 0.54 -5.98
N GLN A 191 23.09 -0.64 -5.41
CA GLN A 191 24.28 -1.47 -5.71
C GLN A 191 24.45 -1.90 -7.18
N PRO A 192 23.40 -2.00 -8.04
CA PRO A 192 23.60 -2.20 -9.47
C PRO A 192 24.52 -1.17 -10.13
N SER A 193 24.65 0.04 -9.57
CA SER A 193 25.59 1.08 -10.05
C SER A 193 27.07 0.71 -9.92
N HIS A 194 27.41 -0.32 -9.12
CA HIS A 194 28.77 -0.87 -9.01
C HIS A 194 29.07 -1.97 -10.04
N GLY A 195 28.07 -2.32 -10.85
CA GLY A 195 28.16 -3.38 -11.84
C GLY A 195 28.92 -2.99 -13.11
N SER A 196 28.73 -3.82 -14.12
CA SER A 196 29.17 -3.60 -15.50
C SER A 196 28.26 -4.39 -16.42
N ASP A 197 28.23 -4.00 -17.69
CA ASP A 197 27.71 -4.84 -18.76
C ASP A 197 28.35 -6.23 -18.74
N LYS A 198 27.56 -7.25 -19.12
CA LYS A 198 28.01 -8.65 -19.24
C LYS A 198 28.36 -9.04 -20.67
N SER A 199 27.85 -8.30 -21.64
CA SER A 199 28.11 -8.49 -23.08
C SER A 199 28.18 -7.14 -23.81
N GLY A 200 28.55 -7.16 -25.08
CA GLY A 200 28.64 -5.95 -25.91
C GLY A 200 29.95 -5.17 -25.77
N PRO A 201 30.09 -4.03 -26.45
CA PRO A 201 31.36 -3.30 -26.59
C PRO A 201 31.94 -2.75 -25.28
N LYS A 202 31.11 -2.59 -24.24
CA LYS A 202 31.50 -2.08 -22.92
C LYS A 202 31.45 -3.16 -21.84
N ALA A 203 31.38 -4.45 -22.23
CA ALA A 203 31.38 -5.57 -21.30
C ALA A 203 32.57 -5.52 -20.33
N GLY A 204 32.30 -5.70 -19.04
CA GLY A 204 33.32 -5.68 -17.98
C GLY A 204 33.86 -4.30 -17.60
N ILE A 205 33.48 -3.22 -18.30
CA ILE A 205 33.84 -1.86 -17.90
C ILE A 205 32.93 -1.45 -16.74
N PRO A 206 33.48 -1.12 -15.54
CA PRO A 206 32.67 -0.72 -14.40
C PRO A 206 31.84 0.52 -14.69
N TYR A 207 30.61 0.55 -14.19
CA TYR A 207 29.80 1.76 -14.22
C TYR A 207 30.34 2.82 -13.24
N ASP A 208 29.81 4.03 -13.32
CA ASP A 208 30.32 5.16 -12.53
C ASP A 208 30.13 5.02 -11.02
N GLY A 209 29.19 4.19 -10.55
CA GLY A 209 29.02 3.87 -9.13
C GLY A 209 30.19 3.07 -8.53
N ALA A 210 30.95 2.35 -9.34
CA ALA A 210 32.17 1.67 -8.90
C ALA A 210 33.32 2.64 -8.58
N ASN A 211 33.23 3.91 -9.01
CA ASN A 211 34.25 4.91 -8.74
C ASN A 211 34.07 5.49 -7.33
N SER A 212 35.08 5.30 -6.48
CA SER A 212 35.06 5.72 -5.07
C SER A 212 34.91 7.22 -4.86
N ASN A 213 35.22 8.06 -5.86
CA ASN A 213 34.97 9.50 -5.78
C ASN A 213 33.49 9.88 -5.71
N TYR A 214 32.59 8.94 -6.05
CA TYR A 214 31.14 9.14 -6.05
C TYR A 214 30.40 8.22 -5.07
N TRP A 215 31.11 7.52 -4.17
CA TRP A 215 30.48 6.65 -3.17
C TRP A 215 29.63 7.40 -2.14
N ASP A 216 29.78 8.71 -2.00
CA ASP A 216 28.83 9.48 -1.23
C ASP A 216 27.43 9.48 -1.87
N LEU A 217 27.32 9.50 -3.21
CA LEU A 217 26.05 9.29 -3.92
C LEU A 217 25.65 7.82 -4.00
N TYR A 218 26.55 6.95 -4.47
CA TYR A 218 26.23 5.56 -4.84
C TYR A 218 26.33 4.54 -3.70
N HIS A 219 26.73 5.01 -2.52
CA HIS A 219 27.19 4.19 -1.38
C HIS A 219 28.45 3.39 -1.74
N PRO A 220 29.30 3.04 -0.75
CA PRO A 220 30.33 2.03 -0.96
C PRO A 220 29.73 0.67 -1.36
N PRO A 221 30.53 -0.26 -1.95
CA PRO A 221 30.09 -1.61 -2.20
C PRO A 221 29.57 -2.28 -0.93
N ALA A 222 28.35 -2.83 -0.98
CA ALA A 222 27.78 -3.57 0.13
C ALA A 222 28.57 -4.86 0.38
N ALA A 223 28.54 -5.34 1.63
CA ALA A 223 29.08 -6.66 1.95
C ALA A 223 28.38 -7.74 1.10
N PRO A 224 29.08 -8.80 0.65
CA PRO A 224 28.49 -9.79 -0.26
C PRO A 224 27.21 -10.47 0.23
N ASP A 225 26.95 -10.47 1.54
CA ASP A 225 25.76 -11.06 2.16
C ASP A 225 24.71 -10.01 2.59
N ASP A 226 24.97 -8.72 2.37
CA ASP A 226 24.04 -7.63 2.68
C ASP A 226 23.19 -7.29 1.45
N LYS A 227 22.18 -8.13 1.19
CA LYS A 227 21.29 -8.06 0.01
C LYS A 227 19.82 -7.77 0.36
N ASN A 228 19.53 -7.57 1.64
CA ASN A 228 18.17 -7.34 2.11
C ASN A 228 17.71 -5.92 1.77
N TRP A 229 16.40 -5.68 1.85
CA TRP A 229 15.83 -4.35 1.63
C TRP A 229 16.44 -3.29 2.53
N TYR A 230 16.66 -3.61 3.81
CA TYR A 230 17.40 -2.78 4.74
C TYR A 230 18.75 -3.41 5.05
N SER A 231 19.79 -2.58 5.03
CA SER A 231 21.15 -3.02 5.34
C SER A 231 21.32 -3.37 6.81
N LYS A 232 22.18 -4.37 7.09
CA LYS A 232 22.64 -4.70 8.44
C LYS A 232 23.89 -3.91 8.89
N ASN A 233 24.44 -3.04 8.04
CA ASN A 233 25.64 -2.26 8.30
C ASN A 233 25.35 -1.17 9.36
N PRO A 234 26.01 -1.19 10.53
CA PRO A 234 25.72 -0.25 11.61
C PRO A 234 26.09 1.20 11.28
N GLU A 235 27.12 1.44 10.47
CA GLU A 235 27.49 2.79 10.02
C GLU A 235 26.43 3.39 9.09
N TRP A 236 25.90 2.62 8.14
CA TRP A 236 24.81 3.05 7.26
C TRP A 236 23.50 3.29 8.02
N GLN A 237 23.22 2.47 9.03
CA GLN A 237 22.08 2.69 9.93
C GLN A 237 22.22 4.00 10.71
N LYS A 238 23.42 4.30 11.22
CA LYS A 238 23.72 5.58 11.89
C LYS A 238 23.60 6.75 10.93
N GLU A 239 24.12 6.62 9.71
CA GLU A 239 24.01 7.66 8.67
C GLU A 239 22.54 7.99 8.37
N TRP A 240 21.71 6.96 8.15
CA TRP A 240 20.27 7.12 7.97
C TRP A 240 19.63 7.87 9.14
N PHE A 241 19.92 7.45 10.37
CA PHE A 241 19.34 8.08 11.57
C PHE A 241 19.69 9.56 11.63
N MET A 242 20.96 9.92 11.44
CA MET A 242 21.41 11.31 11.51
C MET A 242 20.80 12.18 10.41
N ARG A 243 20.67 11.64 9.19
CA ARG A 243 20.10 12.35 8.03
C ARG A 243 18.60 12.57 8.16
N ILE A 244 17.84 11.54 8.54
CA ILE A 244 16.39 11.70 8.69
C ILE A 244 16.05 12.52 9.94
N LYS A 245 16.85 12.42 11.01
CA LYS A 245 16.74 13.33 12.16
C LYS A 245 16.97 14.80 11.76
N ASP A 246 17.97 15.10 10.92
CA ASP A 246 18.20 16.46 10.39
C ASP A 246 16.95 17.01 9.68
N LEU A 247 16.32 16.19 8.84
CA LEU A 247 15.07 16.52 8.15
C LEU A 247 13.93 16.80 9.16
N VAL A 248 13.74 15.90 10.13
CA VAL A 248 12.71 16.05 11.17
C VAL A 248 12.93 17.33 11.98
N ASP A 249 14.16 17.60 12.43
CA ASP A 249 14.48 18.76 13.28
C ASP A 249 14.31 20.09 12.55
N LYS A 250 14.71 20.15 11.26
CA LYS A 250 14.60 21.36 10.43
C LYS A 250 13.16 21.67 10.07
N TYR A 251 12.45 20.68 9.54
CA TYR A 251 11.14 20.91 8.93
C TYR A 251 9.99 20.66 9.88
N LYS A 252 10.15 19.81 10.91
CA LYS A 252 9.10 19.47 11.88
C LYS A 252 7.79 19.12 11.17
N PRO A 253 7.79 18.13 10.25
CA PRO A 253 6.59 17.81 9.49
C PRO A 253 5.46 17.38 10.43
N ASP A 254 4.22 17.57 10.01
CA ASP A 254 3.04 16.99 10.64
C ASP A 254 2.95 15.48 10.37
N LEU A 255 3.54 15.01 9.26
CA LEU A 255 3.59 13.60 8.86
C LEU A 255 4.97 13.20 8.35
N LEU A 256 5.55 12.12 8.87
CA LEU A 256 6.76 11.49 8.34
C LEU A 256 6.37 10.12 7.78
N TYR A 257 6.56 9.96 6.48
CA TYR A 257 6.38 8.70 5.77
C TYR A 257 7.74 8.05 5.57
N THR A 258 7.85 6.77 5.91
CA THR A 258 9.03 5.96 5.65
C THR A 258 8.64 4.79 4.75
N ASP A 259 9.36 4.65 3.64
CA ASP A 259 9.15 3.54 2.71
C ASP A 259 9.68 2.22 3.26
N GLY A 260 8.90 1.15 3.08
CA GLY A 260 9.08 -0.15 3.71
C GLY A 260 8.54 -0.19 5.15
N GLY A 261 9.01 -1.15 5.95
CA GLY A 261 8.60 -1.30 7.35
C GLY A 261 9.28 -0.30 8.29
N VAL A 262 9.29 -0.59 9.59
CA VAL A 262 10.17 0.15 10.52
C VAL A 262 11.63 -0.04 10.06
N PRO A 263 12.39 1.05 9.82
CA PRO A 263 13.76 0.99 9.33
C PRO A 263 14.62 0.03 10.12
N PHE A 264 15.25 -0.90 9.40
CA PHE A 264 16.13 -1.94 9.93
C PHE A 264 15.49 -2.91 10.95
N ASN A 265 14.21 -2.71 11.28
CA ASN A 265 13.45 -3.44 12.29
C ASN A 265 14.22 -3.61 13.62
N ASN A 266 14.91 -2.56 14.06
CA ASN A 266 15.75 -2.56 15.26
C ASN A 266 15.66 -1.22 16.01
N GLU A 267 16.51 -1.06 17.04
CA GLU A 267 16.56 0.14 17.88
C GLU A 267 16.80 1.44 17.09
N VAL A 268 17.49 1.40 15.95
CA VAL A 268 17.78 2.60 15.13
C VAL A 268 16.49 3.18 14.57
N GLY A 269 15.65 2.35 13.93
CA GLY A 269 14.35 2.77 13.43
C GLY A 269 13.43 3.25 14.54
N LEU A 270 13.38 2.51 15.66
CA LEU A 270 12.57 2.88 16.83
C LEU A 270 13.03 4.19 17.49
N SER A 271 14.33 4.48 17.47
CA SER A 271 14.92 5.72 17.99
C SER A 271 14.47 6.93 17.19
N LEU A 272 14.39 6.83 15.86
CA LEU A 272 13.88 7.94 15.05
C LEU A 272 12.39 8.20 15.36
N ILE A 273 11.57 7.15 15.44
CA ILE A 273 10.14 7.28 15.77
C ILE A 273 9.96 7.92 17.15
N ALA A 274 10.70 7.44 18.15
CA ALA A 274 10.67 8.00 19.51
C ALA A 274 11.12 9.47 19.52
N HIS A 275 12.20 9.80 18.82
CA HIS A 275 12.67 11.18 18.68
C HIS A 275 11.60 12.08 18.05
N TYR A 276 10.96 11.63 16.96
CA TYR A 276 9.92 12.39 16.28
C TYR A 276 8.71 12.65 17.18
N TYR A 277 8.20 11.62 17.85
CA TYR A 277 7.10 11.77 18.81
C TYR A 277 7.47 12.66 20.00
N ASN A 278 8.65 12.48 20.59
CA ASN A 278 9.13 13.32 21.70
C ASN A 278 9.32 14.78 21.25
N SER A 279 9.77 15.02 20.01
CA SER A 279 9.95 16.36 19.46
C SER A 279 8.65 17.16 19.39
N ASP A 280 7.52 16.47 19.23
CA ASP A 280 6.20 17.08 19.20
C ASP A 280 5.57 17.14 20.60
N ALA A 281 5.71 16.07 21.39
CA ALA A 281 5.25 16.02 22.78
C ALA A 281 5.84 17.16 23.63
N LEU A 282 7.12 17.49 23.45
CA LEU A 282 7.78 18.61 24.13
C LEU A 282 7.15 19.97 23.79
N LYS A 283 6.60 20.13 22.58
CA LYS A 283 5.92 21.36 22.14
C LYS A 283 4.46 21.40 22.60
N ASN A 284 3.83 20.23 22.72
CA ASN A 284 2.39 20.08 22.90
C ASN A 284 2.01 19.51 24.28
N ARG A 285 2.78 19.86 25.32
CA ARG A 285 2.52 19.49 26.74
C ARG A 285 2.29 17.98 26.94
N GLY A 286 3.09 17.17 26.26
CA GLY A 286 3.02 15.71 26.32
C GLY A 286 2.08 15.07 25.30
N SER A 287 1.28 15.84 24.55
CA SER A 287 0.42 15.31 23.48
C SER A 287 1.21 15.15 22.17
N VAL A 288 0.97 14.06 21.43
CA VAL A 288 1.55 13.85 20.10
C VAL A 288 0.49 14.14 19.04
N GLN A 289 0.80 15.09 18.18
CA GLN A 289 -0.01 15.54 17.05
C GLN A 289 0.63 15.18 15.70
N VAL A 290 1.86 14.66 15.68
CA VAL A 290 2.49 14.20 14.45
C VAL A 290 2.06 12.78 14.07
N VAL A 291 2.16 12.44 12.79
CA VAL A 291 1.91 11.11 12.25
C VAL A 291 3.21 10.51 11.75
N TYR A 292 3.64 9.38 12.31
CA TYR A 292 4.61 8.50 11.64
C TYR A 292 3.85 7.41 10.89
N THR A 293 4.28 7.09 9.67
CA THR A 293 3.64 6.07 8.84
C THR A 293 4.65 5.25 8.06
N CYS A 294 4.42 3.95 7.95
CA CYS A 294 5.24 3.00 7.20
C CYS A 294 4.40 1.76 6.81
N LYS A 295 4.96 0.92 5.93
CA LYS A 295 4.33 -0.29 5.36
C LYS A 295 4.40 -1.49 6.31
N GLN A 296 4.01 -1.29 7.57
CA GLN A 296 4.00 -2.32 8.60
C GLN A 296 2.79 -2.16 9.52
N ALA A 297 2.13 -3.28 9.81
CA ALA A 297 1.05 -3.32 10.79
C ALA A 297 1.50 -2.77 12.15
N SER A 298 0.76 -1.79 12.67
CA SER A 298 1.24 -0.99 13.80
C SER A 298 0.76 -1.44 15.17
N GLY A 299 -0.42 -2.06 15.24
CA GLY A 299 -1.14 -2.28 16.50
C GLY A 299 -1.31 -1.00 17.33
N GLY A 300 -1.46 0.16 16.66
CA GLY A 300 -1.64 1.47 17.31
C GLY A 300 -0.36 2.29 17.54
N ARG A 301 0.83 1.79 17.18
CA ARG A 301 2.13 2.47 17.44
C ARG A 301 2.49 3.56 16.41
N TRP A 302 1.91 3.45 15.22
CA TRP A 302 2.05 4.33 14.06
C TRP A 302 0.86 4.13 13.13
N VAL A 303 0.78 4.88 12.04
CA VAL A 303 -0.24 4.67 11.00
C VAL A 303 0.30 3.65 10.00
N GLU A 304 -0.38 2.51 9.85
CA GLU A 304 -0.07 1.51 8.82
C GLU A 304 -0.41 2.09 7.45
N ASP A 305 0.52 1.94 6.51
CA ASP A 305 0.38 2.37 5.13
C ASP A 305 0.37 1.18 4.17
N LEU A 306 -0.59 1.14 3.24
CA LEU A 306 -0.74 0.07 2.26
C LEU A 306 -0.39 0.56 0.86
N GLU A 307 0.80 0.22 0.39
CA GLU A 307 1.25 0.55 -0.97
C GLU A 307 0.29 0.04 -2.05
N ARG A 308 -0.24 0.97 -2.86
CA ARG A 308 -1.16 0.68 -3.96
C ARG A 308 -2.29 -0.27 -3.53
N GLY A 309 -2.72 -0.11 -2.29
CA GLY A 309 -3.44 -1.13 -1.54
C GLY A 309 -4.70 -0.59 -0.90
N VAL A 310 -5.45 -1.50 -0.30
CA VAL A 310 -6.68 -1.16 0.42
C VAL A 310 -6.88 -2.13 1.58
N MET A 311 -7.73 -1.78 2.54
CA MET A 311 -8.21 -2.74 3.54
C MET A 311 -9.46 -3.45 3.02
N GLY A 312 -9.64 -4.72 3.36
CA GLY A 312 -10.87 -5.47 3.01
C GLY A 312 -12.04 -5.20 3.96
N LYS A 313 -11.74 -4.72 5.17
CA LYS A 313 -12.70 -4.45 6.24
C LYS A 313 -12.37 -3.16 6.98
N ILE A 314 -13.26 -2.71 7.86
CA ILE A 314 -12.96 -1.61 8.78
C ILE A 314 -11.79 -2.03 9.67
N ASN A 315 -10.73 -1.22 9.69
CA ASN A 315 -9.63 -1.40 10.63
C ASN A 315 -9.91 -0.57 11.91
N PRO A 316 -9.81 -1.15 13.12
CA PRO A 316 -9.96 -0.38 14.36
C PRO A 316 -8.91 0.73 14.50
N TYR A 317 -7.71 0.53 13.95
CA TYR A 317 -6.67 1.56 13.89
C TYR A 317 -6.79 2.35 12.59
N PRO A 318 -6.73 3.70 12.65
CA PRO A 318 -6.61 4.50 11.44
C PRO A 318 -5.38 4.09 10.62
N TRP A 319 -5.57 4.01 9.30
CA TRP A 319 -4.55 3.58 8.34
C TRP A 319 -4.50 4.56 7.16
N GLN A 320 -3.51 4.39 6.30
CA GLN A 320 -3.35 5.13 5.06
C GLN A 320 -3.12 4.17 3.91
N THR A 321 -3.47 4.56 2.70
CA THR A 321 -2.84 4.01 1.50
C THR A 321 -2.25 5.15 0.68
N ASP A 322 -1.05 4.92 0.20
CA ASP A 322 -0.40 5.64 -0.87
C ASP A 322 -0.68 4.95 -2.22
N THR A 323 -0.99 5.76 -3.21
CA THR A 323 -1.11 5.31 -4.60
C THR A 323 -0.79 6.47 -5.56
N SER A 324 -0.75 6.20 -6.86
CA SER A 324 -0.50 7.19 -7.89
C SER A 324 -1.56 7.14 -8.98
N ILE A 325 -1.93 8.31 -9.51
CA ILE A 325 -2.71 8.40 -10.75
C ILE A 325 -1.95 7.82 -11.95
N GLY A 326 -0.64 7.67 -11.83
CA GLY A 326 0.23 7.11 -12.85
C GLY A 326 1.22 6.08 -12.30
N ASP A 327 2.44 6.11 -12.82
CA ASP A 327 3.63 5.56 -12.15
C ASP A 327 3.99 6.47 -10.94
N TRP A 328 4.99 6.13 -10.14
CA TRP A 328 5.40 7.00 -9.01
C TRP A 328 6.14 8.25 -9.50
N TYR A 329 7.12 8.08 -10.40
CA TYR A 329 7.74 9.18 -11.15
C TYR A 329 7.08 9.38 -12.52
N TYR A 330 7.31 10.54 -13.14
CA TYR A 330 6.76 10.83 -14.45
C TYR A 330 7.23 9.83 -15.51
N ASN A 331 6.24 9.26 -16.21
CA ASN A 331 6.44 8.35 -17.31
C ASN A 331 5.57 8.82 -18.46
N LYS A 332 6.22 9.33 -19.52
CA LYS A 332 5.53 9.90 -20.69
C LYS A 332 4.63 8.91 -21.43
N ASN A 333 4.84 7.61 -21.21
CA ASN A 333 4.10 6.53 -21.85
C ASN A 333 2.97 5.97 -20.96
N TRP A 334 2.80 6.51 -19.74
CA TRP A 334 1.83 5.99 -18.79
C TRP A 334 0.43 6.54 -19.07
N LYS A 335 -0.57 5.70 -18.89
CA LYS A 335 -1.99 6.10 -18.96
C LYS A 335 -2.49 6.44 -17.57
N PHE A 336 -2.91 7.68 -17.37
CA PHE A 336 -3.41 8.11 -16.08
C PHE A 336 -4.74 7.41 -15.73
N ARG A 337 -4.96 7.20 -14.43
CA ARG A 337 -6.23 6.72 -13.91
C ARG A 337 -7.30 7.81 -14.11
N PRO A 338 -8.52 7.44 -14.52
CA PRO A 338 -9.62 8.40 -14.60
C PRO A 338 -10.00 8.91 -13.20
N VAL A 339 -10.55 10.13 -13.13
CA VAL A 339 -10.97 10.75 -11.85
C VAL A 339 -11.99 9.90 -11.07
N GLU A 340 -12.83 9.15 -11.78
CA GLU A 340 -13.80 8.21 -11.20
C GLU A 340 -13.13 7.21 -10.26
N TRP A 341 -12.00 6.62 -10.70
CA TRP A 341 -11.25 5.67 -9.90
C TRP A 341 -10.73 6.31 -8.60
N THR A 342 -10.22 7.54 -8.66
CA THR A 342 -9.77 8.26 -7.47
C THR A 342 -10.91 8.56 -6.50
N ILE A 343 -12.09 8.95 -7.01
CA ILE A 343 -13.27 9.20 -6.19
C ILE A 343 -13.74 7.91 -5.51
N HIS A 344 -13.81 6.81 -6.25
CA HIS A 344 -14.20 5.50 -5.70
C HIS A 344 -13.22 5.01 -4.65
N MET A 345 -11.91 5.13 -4.91
CA MET A 345 -10.84 4.87 -3.94
C MET A 345 -11.07 5.66 -2.66
N LEU A 346 -11.20 6.99 -2.77
CA LEU A 346 -11.37 7.86 -1.60
C LEU A 346 -12.58 7.43 -0.75
N VAL A 347 -13.72 7.17 -1.38
CA VAL A 347 -14.94 6.79 -0.67
C VAL A 347 -14.80 5.41 0.01
N ASP A 348 -14.25 4.40 -0.68
CA ASP A 348 -14.05 3.05 -0.11
C ASP A 348 -13.02 3.05 1.04
N ILE A 349 -11.94 3.80 0.90
CA ILE A 349 -10.89 3.93 1.94
C ILE A 349 -11.47 4.59 3.19
N VAL A 350 -12.19 5.70 3.02
CA VAL A 350 -12.75 6.47 4.15
C VAL A 350 -13.79 5.67 4.92
N SER A 351 -14.60 4.86 4.22
CA SER A 351 -15.59 4.00 4.89
C SER A 351 -14.96 2.86 5.70
N LYS A 352 -13.65 2.59 5.51
CA LYS A 352 -12.88 1.56 6.21
C LYS A 352 -11.86 2.10 7.21
N ASN A 353 -12.01 3.36 7.62
CA ASN A 353 -11.16 4.07 8.60
C ASN A 353 -9.80 4.54 8.04
N GLY A 354 -9.67 4.63 6.72
CA GLY A 354 -8.41 5.00 6.08
C GLY A 354 -8.36 6.45 5.59
N ASN A 355 -7.15 6.87 5.22
CA ASN A 355 -6.87 8.06 4.42
C ASN A 355 -6.24 7.66 3.07
N LEU A 356 -6.56 8.40 2.01
CA LEU A 356 -5.91 8.29 0.70
C LEU A 356 -4.81 9.36 0.57
N LEU A 357 -3.57 8.91 0.34
CA LEU A 357 -2.46 9.74 -0.09
C LEU A 357 -2.22 9.51 -1.59
N LEU A 358 -2.68 10.45 -2.42
CA LEU A 358 -2.61 10.31 -3.87
C LEU A 358 -1.38 11.05 -4.42
N ASN A 359 -0.47 10.33 -5.03
CA ASN A 359 0.62 10.91 -5.80
C ASN A 359 0.09 11.53 -7.10
N VAL A 360 0.36 12.82 -7.26
CA VAL A 360 0.08 13.60 -8.47
C VAL A 360 1.41 13.80 -9.19
N VAL A 361 1.55 13.07 -10.30
CA VAL A 361 2.81 12.95 -11.02
C VAL A 361 3.13 14.24 -11.79
N GLN A 362 4.35 14.76 -11.61
CA GLN A 362 4.81 16.03 -12.20
C GLN A 362 5.98 15.80 -13.15
N LYS A 363 6.04 16.61 -14.22
CA LYS A 363 7.18 16.63 -15.15
C LYS A 363 8.47 17.10 -14.47
N PRO A 364 9.65 16.87 -15.06
CA PRO A 364 10.93 17.32 -14.51
C PRO A 364 11.03 18.84 -14.30
N ASP A 365 10.35 19.61 -15.14
CA ASP A 365 10.29 21.07 -15.03
C ASP A 365 9.30 21.54 -13.94
N GLY A 366 8.55 20.64 -13.32
CA GLY A 366 7.56 20.90 -12.27
C GLY A 366 6.16 21.27 -12.78
N SER A 367 5.91 21.18 -14.10
CA SER A 367 4.57 21.35 -14.67
C SER A 367 3.75 20.06 -14.61
N LEU A 368 2.43 20.20 -14.71
CA LEU A 368 1.48 19.08 -14.83
C LEU A 368 1.05 18.93 -16.29
N ASP A 369 0.64 17.71 -16.67
CA ASP A 369 -0.09 17.52 -17.92
C ASP A 369 -1.50 18.09 -17.83
N ALA A 370 -2.04 18.55 -18.96
CA ALA A 370 -3.38 19.12 -19.03
C ALA A 370 -4.47 18.14 -18.54
N GLU A 371 -4.31 16.84 -18.82
CA GLU A 371 -5.20 15.78 -18.33
C GLU A 371 -5.19 15.68 -16.80
N VAL A 372 -4.03 15.86 -16.17
CA VAL A 372 -3.89 15.85 -14.71
C VAL A 372 -4.55 17.09 -14.10
N GLU A 373 -4.39 18.26 -14.73
CA GLU A 373 -5.09 19.49 -14.28
C GLU A 373 -6.62 19.36 -14.43
N GLN A 374 -7.09 18.77 -15.52
CA GLN A 374 -8.50 18.48 -15.72
C GLN A 374 -9.05 17.53 -14.64
N MET A 375 -8.32 16.45 -14.34
CA MET A 375 -8.67 15.47 -13.31
C MET A 375 -8.79 16.13 -11.92
N LEU A 376 -7.83 17.01 -11.56
CA LEU A 376 -7.89 17.77 -10.30
C LEU A 376 -9.09 18.73 -10.27
N GLY A 377 -9.42 19.37 -11.39
CA GLY A 377 -10.62 20.22 -11.51
C GLY A 377 -11.92 19.43 -11.38
N GLN A 378 -11.99 18.22 -11.94
CA GLN A 378 -13.14 17.31 -11.77
C GLN A 378 -13.27 16.85 -10.31
N LEU A 379 -12.15 16.50 -9.67
CA LEU A 379 -12.14 16.12 -8.26
C LEU A 379 -12.61 17.28 -7.36
N ALA A 380 -12.15 18.51 -7.64
CA ALA A 380 -12.59 19.71 -6.92
C ALA A 380 -14.11 19.90 -6.99
N LYS A 381 -14.71 19.73 -8.17
CA LYS A 381 -16.18 19.83 -8.36
C LYS A 381 -16.91 18.76 -7.55
N TRP A 382 -16.43 17.52 -7.56
CA TRP A 382 -17.05 16.44 -6.79
C TRP A 382 -16.94 16.67 -5.29
N ILE A 383 -15.78 17.11 -4.81
CA ILE A 383 -15.54 17.42 -3.39
C ILE A 383 -16.40 18.59 -2.90
N ALA A 384 -16.61 19.63 -3.72
CA ALA A 384 -17.47 20.75 -3.36
C ALA A 384 -18.92 20.30 -3.05
N ILE A 385 -19.38 19.22 -3.69
CA ILE A 385 -20.73 18.67 -3.50
C ILE A 385 -20.74 17.65 -2.35
N ASN A 386 -19.79 16.73 -2.34
CA ASN A 386 -19.85 15.50 -1.54
C ASN A 386 -18.96 15.53 -0.28
N GLY A 387 -18.09 16.54 -0.16
CA GLY A 387 -17.05 16.61 0.88
C GLY A 387 -17.57 16.56 2.32
N GLU A 388 -18.81 17.00 2.58
CA GLU A 388 -19.42 16.92 3.92
C GLU A 388 -19.52 15.47 4.42
N GLY A 389 -19.78 14.51 3.52
CA GLY A 389 -19.84 13.09 3.84
C GLY A 389 -18.48 12.38 3.80
N ILE A 390 -17.39 13.12 3.56
CA ILE A 390 -16.02 12.59 3.54
C ILE A 390 -15.24 13.13 4.74
N TYR A 391 -15.03 14.43 4.82
CA TYR A 391 -14.18 15.04 5.85
C TYR A 391 -14.81 14.96 7.23
N GLU A 392 -13.97 14.73 8.25
CA GLU A 392 -14.37 14.61 9.66
C GLU A 392 -15.37 13.47 9.94
N THR A 393 -15.62 12.59 8.97
CA THR A 393 -16.49 11.42 9.17
C THR A 393 -15.72 10.25 9.77
N ARG A 394 -16.45 9.24 10.24
CA ARG A 394 -15.93 7.94 10.67
C ARG A 394 -16.66 6.83 9.90
N PRO A 395 -16.09 5.61 9.84
CA PRO A 395 -16.86 4.45 9.40
C PRO A 395 -18.18 4.33 10.17
N TRP A 396 -19.22 3.89 9.49
CA TRP A 396 -20.42 3.43 10.17
C TRP A 396 -20.21 2.01 10.75
N LEU A 397 -21.29 1.35 11.17
CA LEU A 397 -21.25 0.00 11.73
C LEU A 397 -20.80 -1.06 10.70
N VAL A 398 -21.02 -0.78 9.41
CA VAL A 398 -20.47 -1.52 8.27
C VAL A 398 -19.87 -0.52 7.28
N TYR A 399 -18.85 -0.92 6.52
CA TYR A 399 -18.18 -0.02 5.57
C TYR A 399 -19.00 0.20 4.29
N GLY A 400 -19.89 -0.72 3.95
CA GLY A 400 -20.60 -0.72 2.69
C GLY A 400 -21.31 -2.03 2.38
N GLU A 401 -21.89 -2.05 1.19
CA GLU A 401 -22.56 -3.18 0.55
C GLU A 401 -22.27 -3.16 -0.96
N GLY A 402 -22.65 -4.22 -1.67
CA GLY A 402 -22.42 -4.36 -3.10
C GLY A 402 -21.68 -5.62 -3.48
N ARG A 403 -21.47 -5.77 -4.78
CA ARG A 403 -20.83 -6.95 -5.38
C ARG A 403 -19.32 -6.83 -5.36
N MET A 404 -18.79 -5.62 -5.54
CA MET A 404 -17.36 -5.38 -5.56
C MET A 404 -16.83 -5.20 -4.14
N ARG A 405 -15.93 -6.11 -3.75
CA ARG A 405 -15.23 -6.09 -2.47
C ARG A 405 -13.73 -6.13 -2.69
N ALA A 406 -13.05 -5.10 -2.21
CA ALA A 406 -11.61 -5.16 -2.11
C ALA A 406 -11.20 -6.26 -1.12
N ARG A 407 -10.35 -7.20 -1.54
CA ARG A 407 -9.80 -8.26 -0.69
C ARG A 407 -8.82 -7.73 0.36
N GLY A 408 -8.25 -6.56 0.07
CA GLY A 408 -7.26 -5.88 0.88
C GLY A 408 -5.83 -6.40 0.67
N GLY A 409 -4.87 -5.60 1.14
CA GLY A 409 -3.42 -5.81 0.94
C GLY A 409 -2.81 -4.86 -0.09
N SER A 410 -1.49 -4.92 -0.23
CA SER A 410 -0.71 -4.07 -1.15
C SER A 410 -0.90 -4.49 -2.61
N PHE A 411 -0.86 -3.51 -3.53
CA PHE A 411 -1.07 -3.70 -4.97
C PHE A 411 -2.43 -4.34 -5.32
N ARG A 412 -3.49 -3.96 -4.58
CA ARG A 412 -4.85 -4.49 -4.71
C ARG A 412 -5.88 -3.41 -5.07
N GLU A 413 -5.46 -2.39 -5.80
CA GLU A 413 -6.24 -1.19 -6.14
C GLU A 413 -6.99 -1.24 -7.49
N ASP A 414 -6.91 -2.38 -8.20
CA ASP A 414 -7.62 -2.60 -9.46
C ASP A 414 -9.01 -3.18 -9.20
N PHE A 415 -10.01 -2.30 -9.14
CA PHE A 415 -11.41 -2.66 -8.99
C PHE A 415 -12.33 -1.75 -9.79
N LYS A 416 -13.52 -2.26 -10.09
CA LYS A 416 -14.57 -1.54 -10.81
C LYS A 416 -15.83 -1.56 -9.97
N TYR A 417 -16.19 -0.41 -9.42
CA TYR A 417 -17.45 -0.23 -8.71
C TYR A 417 -18.56 0.20 -9.67
N THR A 418 -19.79 0.08 -9.16
CA THR A 418 -21.02 0.47 -9.84
C THR A 418 -21.95 1.18 -8.85
N ALA A 419 -23.08 1.69 -9.34
CA ALA A 419 -24.13 2.25 -8.50
C ALA A 419 -24.71 1.27 -7.46
N ALA A 420 -24.52 -0.04 -7.65
CA ALA A 420 -24.93 -1.07 -6.69
C ALA A 420 -23.95 -1.22 -5.51
N ASP A 421 -22.75 -0.62 -5.60
CA ASP A 421 -21.76 -0.63 -4.54
C ASP A 421 -21.92 0.63 -3.71
N ILE A 422 -22.41 0.45 -2.48
CA ILE A 422 -22.66 1.54 -1.54
C ILE A 422 -21.58 1.56 -0.48
N ARG A 423 -21.12 2.75 -0.09
CA ARG A 423 -20.19 2.96 1.02
C ARG A 423 -20.74 3.91 2.05
N PHE A 424 -20.47 3.63 3.31
CA PHE A 424 -21.05 4.37 4.43
C PHE A 424 -20.02 5.11 5.25
N THR A 425 -20.35 6.35 5.61
CA THR A 425 -19.63 7.12 6.62
C THR A 425 -20.63 7.77 7.56
N THR A 426 -20.20 8.17 8.75
CA THR A 426 -21.06 8.83 9.72
C THR A 426 -20.38 10.05 10.32
N LYS A 427 -21.18 11.08 10.64
CA LYS A 427 -20.74 12.27 11.37
C LYS A 427 -21.88 12.76 12.24
N LYS A 428 -21.67 12.76 13.56
CA LYS A 428 -22.72 13.05 14.55
C LYS A 428 -23.93 12.11 14.29
N ASP A 429 -25.12 12.67 14.13
CA ASP A 429 -26.36 11.91 13.92
C ASP A 429 -26.68 11.65 12.44
N ALA A 430 -25.79 12.03 11.51
CA ALA A 430 -25.98 11.85 10.08
C ALA A 430 -25.22 10.62 9.57
N LEU A 431 -25.95 9.71 8.92
CA LEU A 431 -25.39 8.64 8.10
C LEU A 431 -25.26 9.14 6.66
N TYR A 432 -24.10 8.94 6.05
CA TYR A 432 -23.90 9.17 4.63
C TYR A 432 -23.80 7.84 3.91
N ALA A 433 -24.46 7.75 2.75
CA ALA A 433 -24.40 6.62 1.84
C ALA A 433 -23.96 7.10 0.46
N PHE A 434 -22.93 6.48 -0.10
CA PHE A 434 -22.37 6.82 -1.40
C PHE A 434 -22.58 5.69 -2.38
N ALA A 435 -23.35 5.92 -3.44
CA ALA A 435 -23.41 5.01 -4.58
C ALA A 435 -22.23 5.29 -5.51
N LEU A 436 -21.40 4.27 -5.77
CA LEU A 436 -20.16 4.40 -6.55
C LEU A 436 -20.42 4.27 -8.07
N GLY A 437 -21.37 5.04 -8.56
CA GLY A 437 -21.73 5.13 -9.97
C GLY A 437 -23.16 5.63 -10.16
N LEU A 438 -23.58 5.73 -11.42
CA LEU A 438 -24.95 6.10 -11.80
C LEU A 438 -25.78 4.86 -12.14
N PRO A 439 -27.02 4.72 -11.64
CA PRO A 439 -27.86 3.58 -11.95
C PRO A 439 -28.54 3.75 -13.32
N GLU A 440 -28.65 2.67 -14.08
CA GLU A 440 -29.32 2.68 -15.40
C GLU A 440 -30.84 2.90 -15.30
N ASN A 441 -31.45 2.44 -14.20
CA ASN A 441 -32.90 2.51 -13.97
C ASN A 441 -33.33 3.76 -13.18
N GLY A 442 -32.41 4.69 -12.88
CA GLY A 442 -32.72 5.90 -12.11
C GLY A 442 -33.01 5.66 -10.62
N GLU A 443 -32.76 4.47 -10.08
CA GLU A 443 -33.00 4.14 -8.67
C GLU A 443 -31.72 3.63 -7.98
N ILE A 444 -31.51 4.05 -6.74
CA ILE A 444 -30.50 3.50 -5.84
C ILE A 444 -31.20 2.71 -4.74
N VAL A 445 -30.70 1.51 -4.44
CA VAL A 445 -31.21 0.67 -3.35
C VAL A 445 -30.14 0.52 -2.28
N ILE A 446 -30.41 1.02 -1.09
CA ILE A 446 -29.54 0.91 0.09
C ILE A 446 -30.10 -0.21 0.99
N ARG A 447 -29.59 -1.42 0.81
CA ARG A 447 -30.12 -2.66 1.40
C ARG A 447 -29.94 -2.71 2.91
N SER A 448 -28.83 -2.18 3.41
CA SER A 448 -28.51 -2.09 4.84
C SER A 448 -29.56 -1.33 5.65
N LEU A 449 -30.38 -0.50 4.99
CA LEU A 449 -31.46 0.28 5.61
C LEU A 449 -32.85 -0.24 5.26
N ALA A 450 -32.98 -1.52 4.91
CA ALA A 450 -34.26 -2.18 4.72
C ALA A 450 -35.20 -2.03 5.93
N LYS A 451 -36.51 -2.10 5.66
CA LYS A 451 -37.55 -2.14 6.67
C LYS A 451 -37.51 -3.49 7.37
N THR A 452 -37.49 -3.46 8.69
CA THR A 452 -37.47 -4.65 9.56
C THR A 452 -38.84 -4.89 10.19
N GLU A 453 -39.03 -6.07 10.77
CA GLU A 453 -40.20 -6.38 11.61
C GLU A 453 -40.22 -5.52 12.89
N ASP A 454 -39.05 -5.22 13.45
CA ASP A 454 -38.90 -4.21 14.50
C ASP A 454 -39.16 -2.82 13.92
N ALA A 455 -40.30 -2.23 14.29
CA ALA A 455 -40.72 -0.91 13.82
C ALA A 455 -39.82 0.22 14.34
N GLU A 456 -39.04 0.01 15.40
CA GLU A 456 -38.11 0.99 15.96
C GLU A 456 -36.73 0.97 15.29
N GLN A 457 -36.40 -0.07 14.52
CA GLN A 457 -35.15 -0.13 13.76
C GLN A 457 -35.27 0.60 12.42
N ASN A 458 -34.19 1.30 12.03
CA ASN A 458 -34.10 2.04 10.76
C ASN A 458 -35.23 3.04 10.52
N LYS A 459 -35.64 3.79 11.56
CA LYS A 459 -36.63 4.87 11.43
C LYS A 459 -36.02 6.08 10.72
N ILE A 460 -36.16 6.12 9.40
CA ILE A 460 -35.67 7.22 8.55
C ILE A 460 -36.67 8.38 8.57
N SER A 461 -36.17 9.56 8.89
CA SER A 461 -36.96 10.81 8.95
C SER A 461 -36.73 11.71 7.76
N LYS A 462 -35.54 11.68 7.16
CA LYS A 462 -35.16 12.54 6.04
C LYS A 462 -34.02 11.93 5.22
N ILE A 463 -34.12 12.09 3.91
CA ILE A 463 -33.04 11.81 2.96
C ILE A 463 -32.81 13.06 2.12
N THR A 464 -31.55 13.42 1.94
CA THR A 464 -31.11 14.51 1.07
C THR A 464 -30.02 13.99 0.15
N MET A 465 -30.14 14.23 -1.16
CA MET A 465 -29.04 13.99 -2.09
C MET A 465 -28.10 15.21 -2.03
N LEU A 466 -26.81 14.98 -1.82
CA LEU A 466 -25.83 16.06 -1.70
C LEU A 466 -25.77 16.85 -3.02
N GLY A 467 -25.71 18.19 -2.92
CA GLY A 467 -25.74 19.09 -4.07
C GLY A 467 -27.11 19.30 -4.71
N TYR A 468 -28.19 18.71 -4.17
CA TYR A 468 -29.55 18.89 -4.66
C TYR A 468 -30.44 19.57 -3.64
N SER A 469 -31.08 20.67 -4.05
CA SER A 469 -31.96 21.47 -3.20
C SER A 469 -33.41 20.98 -3.17
N GLY A 470 -33.81 20.14 -4.13
CA GLY A 470 -35.16 19.61 -4.22
C GLY A 470 -35.45 18.47 -3.24
N LYS A 471 -36.71 18.04 -3.20
CA LYS A 471 -37.11 16.83 -2.46
C LYS A 471 -36.77 15.59 -3.28
N ILE A 472 -36.25 14.57 -2.61
CA ILE A 472 -35.97 13.26 -3.20
C ILE A 472 -37.14 12.32 -2.86
N ALA A 473 -37.64 11.60 -3.86
CA ALA A 473 -38.63 10.56 -3.64
C ALA A 473 -37.93 9.29 -3.17
N TRP A 474 -38.45 8.68 -2.10
CA TRP A 474 -37.89 7.46 -1.55
C TRP A 474 -38.98 6.63 -0.85
N SER A 475 -38.72 5.33 -0.73
CA SER A 475 -39.55 4.41 0.05
C SER A 475 -38.66 3.38 0.73
N GLN A 476 -39.03 2.98 1.94
CA GLN A 476 -38.35 1.91 2.66
C GLN A 476 -39.14 0.62 2.48
N THR A 477 -38.52 -0.39 1.87
CA THR A 477 -39.12 -1.70 1.57
C THR A 477 -38.40 -2.80 2.35
N ALA A 478 -38.88 -4.04 2.26
CA ALA A 478 -38.19 -5.20 2.83
C ALA A 478 -36.83 -5.48 2.16
N THR A 479 -36.59 -4.98 0.94
CA THR A 479 -35.33 -5.20 0.20
C THR A 479 -34.31 -4.07 0.40
N GLY A 480 -34.73 -2.91 0.90
CA GLY A 480 -33.85 -1.78 1.15
C GLY A 480 -34.57 -0.45 1.22
N LEU A 481 -33.81 0.60 1.47
CA LEU A 481 -34.23 1.97 1.21
C LEU A 481 -34.05 2.27 -0.28
N VAL A 482 -35.16 2.44 -1.00
CA VAL A 482 -35.17 2.79 -2.43
C VAL A 482 -35.24 4.30 -2.58
N VAL A 483 -34.27 4.87 -3.30
CA VAL A 483 -34.15 6.29 -3.57
C VAL A 483 -34.27 6.53 -5.08
N ARG A 484 -35.26 7.32 -5.50
CA ARG A 484 -35.47 7.68 -6.90
C ARG A 484 -34.72 8.96 -7.23
N LEU A 485 -33.85 8.88 -8.22
CA LEU A 485 -33.02 10.01 -8.63
C LEU A 485 -33.87 11.04 -9.41
N PRO A 486 -33.60 12.35 -9.23
CA PRO A 486 -34.19 13.37 -10.08
C PRO A 486 -33.57 13.31 -11.49
N GLU A 487 -34.24 13.91 -12.47
CA GLU A 487 -33.73 13.98 -13.86
C GLU A 487 -32.34 14.61 -13.95
N LYS A 488 -32.06 15.62 -13.12
CA LYS A 488 -30.76 16.29 -13.05
C LYS A 488 -29.99 15.85 -11.80
N ILE A 489 -29.00 14.98 -12.01
CA ILE A 489 -28.11 14.49 -10.96
C ILE A 489 -26.90 15.45 -10.85
N PRO A 490 -26.62 16.03 -9.67
CA PRO A 490 -25.55 17.02 -9.50
C PRO A 490 -24.14 16.41 -9.44
N SER A 491 -24.02 15.08 -9.32
CA SER A 491 -22.75 14.38 -9.11
C SER A 491 -22.59 13.22 -10.10
N GLU A 492 -21.51 13.23 -10.88
CA GLU A 492 -21.35 12.35 -12.05
C GLU A 492 -20.67 11.00 -11.74
N TYR A 493 -19.74 10.95 -10.79
CA TYR A 493 -18.88 9.77 -10.55
C TYR A 493 -19.32 8.90 -9.36
N ALA A 494 -19.93 9.54 -8.36
CA ALA A 494 -20.50 8.88 -7.19
C ALA A 494 -21.55 9.79 -6.57
N ILE A 495 -22.69 9.24 -6.14
CA ILE A 495 -23.82 10.00 -5.60
C ILE A 495 -23.83 9.87 -4.07
N GLY A 496 -23.70 10.98 -3.35
CA GLY A 496 -23.81 11.01 -1.90
C GLY A 496 -25.23 11.32 -1.41
N PHE A 497 -25.70 10.57 -0.43
CA PHE A 497 -26.93 10.82 0.31
C PHE A 497 -26.63 11.09 1.77
N LYS A 498 -27.32 12.07 2.37
CA LYS A 498 -27.36 12.31 3.81
C LYS A 498 -28.69 11.80 4.36
N ILE A 499 -28.61 10.88 5.31
CA ILE A 499 -29.73 10.15 5.89
C ILE A 499 -29.81 10.50 7.37
N ALA A 500 -30.96 11.01 7.79
CA ALA A 500 -31.26 11.31 9.18
C ALA A 500 -32.38 10.41 9.68
N GLY A 501 -32.19 9.83 10.86
CA GLY A 501 -33.16 8.90 11.44
C GLY A 501 -32.77 8.49 12.85
N LYS A 502 -33.55 7.56 13.41
CA LYS A 502 -33.32 6.96 14.73
C LYS A 502 -32.99 5.48 14.56
N ASN A 503 -32.11 4.97 15.43
CA ASN A 503 -31.74 3.56 15.50
C ASN A 503 -31.34 2.98 14.11
N LEU A 504 -30.53 3.74 13.37
CA LEU A 504 -30.00 3.31 12.07
C LEU A 504 -28.98 2.20 12.32
N LYS A 505 -29.34 0.96 11.97
CA LYS A 505 -28.53 -0.25 12.14
C LYS A 505 -28.60 -1.11 10.88
N PRO A 506 -27.46 -1.59 10.37
CA PRO A 506 -27.44 -2.35 9.14
C PRO A 506 -28.23 -3.65 9.33
N VAL A 507 -29.18 -3.90 8.43
CA VAL A 507 -29.75 -5.23 8.24
C VAL A 507 -28.71 -6.10 7.53
N PRO A 508 -28.56 -7.39 7.89
CA PRO A 508 -27.69 -8.30 7.14
C PRO A 508 -28.05 -8.28 5.65
N VAL A 509 -27.09 -7.89 4.82
CA VAL A 509 -27.23 -7.96 3.36
C VAL A 509 -26.62 -9.28 2.93
N GLU A 510 -27.44 -10.16 2.36
CA GLU A 510 -26.95 -11.44 1.84
C GLU A 510 -25.82 -11.19 0.84
N GLU A 511 -24.66 -11.74 1.16
CA GLU A 511 -23.46 -11.55 0.37
C GLU A 511 -23.56 -12.43 -0.87
N THR A 512 -23.61 -11.82 -2.05
CA THR A 512 -23.38 -12.58 -3.27
C THR A 512 -21.87 -12.75 -3.42
N PRO A 513 -21.34 -13.98 -3.51
CA PRO A 513 -19.91 -14.20 -3.73
C PRO A 513 -19.42 -13.45 -4.97
N PRO A 514 -18.18 -12.93 -4.97
CA PRO A 514 -17.62 -12.26 -6.12
C PRO A 514 -17.56 -13.20 -7.33
N VAL A 515 -17.69 -12.65 -8.53
CA VAL A 515 -17.47 -13.39 -9.76
C VAL A 515 -15.99 -13.31 -10.11
N VAL A 516 -15.32 -14.45 -10.20
CA VAL A 516 -13.90 -14.55 -10.54
C VAL A 516 -13.71 -14.32 -12.04
N ASP A 517 -13.02 -13.24 -12.38
CA ASP A 517 -12.59 -12.94 -13.75
C ASP A 517 -11.19 -13.53 -14.06
N ALA A 518 -10.86 -13.58 -15.35
CA ALA A 518 -9.55 -14.04 -15.80
C ALA A 518 -8.47 -12.99 -15.53
N ASP A 519 -7.27 -13.42 -15.17
CA ASP A 519 -6.08 -12.57 -15.14
C ASP A 519 -5.64 -12.16 -16.57
N ARG A 520 -4.61 -11.33 -16.67
CA ARG A 520 -4.08 -10.86 -17.97
C ARG A 520 -3.59 -12.00 -18.89
N ARG A 521 -3.33 -13.19 -18.34
CA ARG A 521 -2.91 -14.40 -19.07
C ARG A 521 -4.10 -15.30 -19.41
N GLY A 522 -5.31 -14.94 -18.97
CA GLY A 522 -6.52 -15.72 -19.17
C GLY A 522 -6.69 -16.88 -18.18
N ASN A 523 -5.94 -16.87 -17.06
CA ASN A 523 -6.07 -17.85 -15.99
C ASN A 523 -7.03 -17.35 -14.91
N TYR A 524 -7.66 -18.26 -14.17
CA TYR A 524 -8.57 -17.92 -13.07
C TYR A 524 -7.98 -18.44 -11.76
N SER A 525 -8.05 -17.62 -10.71
CA SER A 525 -7.64 -18.02 -9.36
C SER A 525 -8.81 -17.89 -8.41
N LEU A 526 -9.44 -19.03 -8.12
CA LEU A 526 -10.55 -19.20 -7.20
C LEU A 526 -9.97 -19.39 -5.80
N ASN A 527 -9.91 -18.33 -5.00
CA ASN A 527 -9.27 -18.37 -3.70
C ASN A 527 -10.30 -18.70 -2.60
N ALA A 528 -9.85 -19.21 -1.47
CA ALA A 528 -10.72 -19.57 -0.35
C ALA A 528 -11.68 -18.45 0.11
N ASP A 529 -11.21 -17.20 0.09
CA ASP A 529 -11.96 -15.99 0.46
C ASP A 529 -12.95 -15.52 -0.60
N ASP A 530 -12.91 -16.08 -1.81
CA ASP A 530 -13.89 -15.86 -2.88
C ASP A 530 -15.05 -16.88 -2.84
N ALA A 531 -14.96 -17.88 -1.96
CA ALA A 531 -15.88 -19.00 -1.93
C ALA A 531 -17.16 -18.67 -1.15
N GLN A 532 -18.31 -19.10 -1.67
CA GLN A 532 -19.46 -19.36 -0.82
C GLN A 532 -19.25 -20.68 -0.11
N LEU A 533 -19.35 -20.67 1.22
CA LEU A 533 -19.22 -21.87 2.03
C LEU A 533 -20.61 -22.34 2.44
N HIS A 534 -20.84 -23.63 2.30
CA HIS A 534 -22.11 -24.28 2.61
C HIS A 534 -21.87 -25.30 3.72
N GLY A 535 -22.22 -24.91 4.94
CA GLY A 535 -21.93 -25.69 6.14
C GLY A 535 -21.93 -24.85 7.40
N SER A 536 -21.76 -25.51 8.54
CA SER A 536 -21.68 -24.88 9.87
C SER A 536 -20.28 -24.92 10.48
N ARG A 537 -19.40 -25.80 9.99
CA ARG A 537 -18.02 -26.01 10.48
C ARG A 537 -16.98 -25.45 9.52
N ILE A 538 -17.15 -25.70 8.21
CA ILE A 538 -16.32 -25.13 7.14
C ILE A 538 -16.24 -23.60 7.25
N LYS A 539 -15.03 -23.05 7.26
CA LYS A 539 -14.81 -21.59 7.33
C LYS A 539 -13.51 -21.18 6.68
N VAL A 540 -13.41 -19.90 6.34
CA VAL A 540 -12.14 -19.30 5.92
C VAL A 540 -11.29 -18.99 7.16
N GLU A 541 -10.04 -19.43 7.15
CA GLU A 541 -9.02 -19.13 8.15
C GLU A 541 -7.72 -18.64 7.49
N ASN A 542 -6.72 -18.23 8.27
CA ASN A 542 -5.44 -17.70 7.76
C ASN A 542 -4.22 -18.58 8.09
N GLN A 543 -4.44 -19.86 8.37
CA GLN A 543 -3.35 -20.79 8.65
C GLN A 543 -2.36 -20.87 7.49
N GLY A 544 -1.06 -20.71 7.78
CA GLY A 544 -0.02 -20.63 6.74
C GLY A 544 0.07 -19.28 6.02
N GLY A 545 -0.41 -18.20 6.67
CA GLY A 545 -0.17 -16.81 6.27
C GLY A 545 -1.05 -16.27 5.14
N GLN A 546 -1.99 -17.07 4.64
CA GLN A 546 -2.94 -16.68 3.59
C GLN A 546 -4.32 -17.31 3.85
N PRO A 547 -5.41 -16.72 3.33
CA PRO A 547 -6.74 -17.30 3.41
C PRO A 547 -6.77 -18.73 2.85
N ASN A 548 -7.41 -19.64 3.59
CA ASN A 548 -7.71 -20.99 3.17
C ASN A 548 -9.03 -21.45 3.80
N ILE A 549 -9.72 -22.36 3.13
CA ILE A 549 -10.91 -23.04 3.66
C ILE A 549 -10.39 -24.16 4.55
N GLY A 550 -10.66 -24.04 5.85
CA GLY A 550 -10.29 -25.03 6.86
C GLY A 550 -11.50 -25.42 7.69
N PHE A 551 -11.26 -26.23 8.73
CA PHE A 551 -12.32 -26.82 9.57
C PHE A 551 -13.37 -27.58 8.75
N TRP A 552 -12.95 -28.08 7.59
CA TRP A 552 -13.80 -28.81 6.66
C TRP A 552 -13.73 -30.31 6.97
N ASP A 553 -14.29 -30.69 8.10
CA ASP A 553 -14.29 -32.07 8.62
C ASP A 553 -15.67 -32.74 8.52
N ASP A 554 -16.68 -32.02 8.03
CA ASP A 554 -17.99 -32.56 7.68
C ASP A 554 -18.09 -32.92 6.20
N ALA A 555 -18.48 -34.16 5.92
CA ALA A 555 -18.61 -34.65 4.56
C ALA A 555 -19.88 -34.15 3.84
N GLN A 556 -20.76 -33.42 4.52
CA GLN A 556 -21.94 -32.76 3.92
C GLN A 556 -21.67 -31.34 3.44
N GLU A 557 -20.52 -30.77 3.84
CA GLU A 557 -20.16 -29.39 3.57
C GLU A 557 -19.40 -29.24 2.25
N TRP A 558 -19.49 -28.07 1.65
CA TRP A 558 -18.88 -27.79 0.36
C TRP A 558 -18.62 -26.29 0.17
N ALA A 559 -17.85 -25.97 -0.87
CA ALA A 559 -17.53 -24.61 -1.25
C ALA A 559 -17.80 -24.38 -2.74
N GLU A 560 -18.19 -23.16 -3.12
CA GLU A 560 -18.34 -22.79 -4.53
C GLU A 560 -17.86 -21.40 -4.87
N TRP A 561 -17.54 -21.24 -6.15
CA TRP A 561 -17.09 -19.99 -6.73
C TRP A 561 -17.93 -19.69 -7.96
N ARG A 562 -18.29 -18.41 -8.12
CA ARG A 562 -18.79 -17.90 -9.39
C ARG A 562 -17.59 -17.51 -10.24
N VAL A 563 -17.57 -17.93 -11.51
CA VAL A 563 -16.47 -17.67 -12.44
C VAL A 563 -17.03 -17.17 -13.77
N LYS A 564 -16.47 -16.10 -14.32
CA LYS A 564 -16.86 -15.55 -15.63
C LYS A 564 -15.82 -15.90 -16.69
N PHE A 565 -16.13 -16.88 -17.52
CA PHE A 565 -15.27 -17.23 -18.64
C PHE A 565 -15.48 -16.27 -19.80
N SER A 566 -14.43 -15.54 -20.16
CA SER A 566 -14.44 -14.63 -21.32
C SER A 566 -14.29 -15.35 -22.67
N LYS A 567 -13.80 -16.61 -22.65
CA LYS A 567 -13.58 -17.45 -23.84
C LYS A 567 -13.85 -18.91 -23.50
N ALA A 568 -14.47 -19.63 -24.44
CA ALA A 568 -14.54 -21.08 -24.44
C ALA A 568 -13.14 -21.73 -24.55
N GLY A 569 -13.02 -22.99 -24.14
CA GLY A 569 -11.80 -23.80 -24.26
C GLY A 569 -11.53 -24.70 -23.04
N GLU A 570 -10.46 -25.49 -23.15
CA GLU A 570 -9.97 -26.33 -22.05
C GLU A 570 -9.14 -25.53 -21.04
N TYR A 571 -9.30 -25.85 -19.76
CA TYR A 571 -8.54 -25.28 -18.66
C TYR A 571 -8.01 -26.41 -17.76
N GLU A 572 -6.71 -26.39 -17.48
CA GLU A 572 -6.07 -27.25 -16.49
C GLU A 572 -6.47 -26.78 -15.09
N VAL A 573 -6.99 -27.69 -14.28
CA VAL A 573 -7.43 -27.43 -12.91
C VAL A 573 -6.35 -27.86 -11.94
N ARG A 574 -5.83 -26.91 -11.17
CA ARG A 574 -4.87 -27.16 -10.08
C ARG A 574 -5.46 -26.76 -8.74
N VAL A 575 -5.37 -27.64 -7.76
CA VAL A 575 -5.87 -27.45 -6.40
C VAL A 575 -4.69 -27.27 -5.46
N ALA A 576 -4.64 -26.16 -4.72
CA ALA A 576 -3.64 -25.96 -3.67
C ALA A 576 -4.25 -26.38 -2.32
N ALA A 577 -3.83 -27.52 -1.78
CA ALA A 577 -4.40 -28.08 -0.55
C ALA A 577 -3.33 -28.60 0.41
N ALA A 578 -3.68 -28.69 1.69
CA ALA A 578 -2.89 -29.29 2.75
C ALA A 578 -3.75 -30.28 3.55
N THR A 579 -3.13 -31.35 4.03
CA THR A 579 -3.76 -32.32 4.92
C THR A 579 -2.69 -33.09 5.70
N VAL A 580 -3.07 -33.57 6.88
CA VAL A 580 -2.29 -34.54 7.66
C VAL A 580 -2.78 -35.97 7.46
N HIS A 581 -3.89 -36.15 6.74
CA HIS A 581 -4.53 -37.45 6.55
C HIS A 581 -4.08 -38.11 5.26
N ASN A 582 -3.81 -39.42 5.33
CA ASN A 582 -3.57 -40.23 4.14
C ASN A 582 -4.90 -40.50 3.40
N GLY A 583 -4.86 -40.51 2.06
CA GLY A 583 -6.02 -40.79 1.21
C GLY A 583 -7.04 -39.65 1.09
N ALA A 584 -6.69 -38.42 1.47
CA ALA A 584 -7.59 -37.28 1.30
C ALA A 584 -7.77 -36.93 -0.18
N SER A 585 -9.00 -36.60 -0.57
CA SER A 585 -9.31 -36.18 -1.94
C SER A 585 -10.50 -35.22 -1.95
N VAL A 586 -10.52 -34.32 -2.93
CA VAL A 586 -11.61 -33.36 -3.14
C VAL A 586 -12.08 -33.40 -4.59
N ALA A 587 -13.39 -33.38 -4.79
CA ALA A 587 -14.01 -33.31 -6.10
C ALA A 587 -14.16 -31.86 -6.53
N ILE A 588 -13.74 -31.55 -7.76
CA ILE A 588 -14.03 -30.28 -8.43
C ILE A 588 -15.12 -30.53 -9.48
N GLU A 589 -16.28 -29.93 -9.28
CA GLU A 589 -17.49 -30.10 -10.09
C GLU A 589 -17.74 -28.84 -10.94
N PHE A 590 -17.91 -29.01 -12.25
CA PHE A 590 -18.16 -27.93 -13.20
C PHE A 590 -19.02 -28.41 -14.36
N GLN A 591 -20.23 -27.86 -14.53
CA GLN A 591 -21.11 -28.16 -15.68
C GLN A 591 -21.26 -29.68 -15.99
N GLY A 592 -21.48 -30.49 -14.95
CA GLY A 592 -21.58 -31.95 -15.08
C GLY A 592 -20.25 -32.71 -15.19
N GLN A 593 -19.12 -32.02 -15.34
CA GLN A 593 -17.78 -32.59 -15.26
C GLN A 593 -17.37 -32.70 -13.78
N LYS A 594 -16.73 -33.81 -13.40
CA LYS A 594 -16.21 -34.06 -12.05
C LYS A 594 -14.75 -34.50 -12.15
N LEU A 595 -13.87 -33.68 -11.60
CA LEU A 595 -12.44 -33.96 -11.45
C LEU A 595 -12.12 -34.32 -10.01
N ILE A 596 -11.14 -35.20 -9.79
CA ILE A 596 -10.74 -35.62 -8.44
C ILE A 596 -9.28 -35.21 -8.21
N ALA A 597 -9.06 -34.34 -7.22
CA ALA A 597 -7.73 -34.00 -6.75
C ALA A 597 -7.37 -34.88 -5.55
N ASN A 598 -6.38 -35.75 -5.71
CA ASN A 598 -5.83 -36.56 -4.62
C ASN A 598 -4.78 -35.75 -3.86
N VAL A 599 -5.06 -35.39 -2.61
CA VAL A 599 -4.22 -34.50 -1.81
C VAL A 599 -3.20 -35.34 -1.02
N PRO A 600 -1.88 -35.19 -1.28
CA PRO A 600 -0.87 -35.94 -0.56
C PRO A 600 -0.75 -35.47 0.89
N VAL A 601 -0.23 -36.34 1.77
CA VAL A 601 0.07 -35.97 3.16
C VAL A 601 1.15 -34.88 3.17
N THR A 602 0.78 -33.72 3.71
CA THR A 602 1.67 -32.54 3.77
C THR A 602 2.37 -32.39 5.13
N GLY A 603 1.89 -33.11 6.14
CA GLY A 603 2.44 -33.14 7.50
C GLY A 603 2.08 -31.94 8.37
N ASP A 604 1.49 -30.89 7.81
CA ASP A 604 1.02 -29.71 8.55
C ASP A 604 -0.08 -28.98 7.76
N TRP A 605 -1.11 -28.49 8.46
CA TRP A 605 -2.25 -27.77 7.86
C TRP A 605 -1.89 -26.45 7.17
N ALA A 606 -0.68 -25.91 7.43
CA ALA A 606 -0.12 -24.73 6.78
C ALA A 606 0.77 -25.03 5.56
N LYS A 607 1.10 -26.31 5.28
CA LYS A 607 2.03 -26.72 4.21
C LYS A 607 1.30 -27.13 2.93
N PHE A 608 0.81 -26.16 2.18
CA PHE A 608 0.03 -26.40 0.95
C PHE A 608 0.90 -26.92 -0.21
N GLN A 609 0.38 -27.91 -0.94
CA GLN A 609 0.94 -28.38 -2.20
C GLN A 609 -0.04 -28.13 -3.35
N GLU A 610 0.47 -27.88 -4.56
CA GLU A 610 -0.38 -27.82 -5.75
C GLU A 610 -0.52 -29.20 -6.38
N ILE A 611 -1.77 -29.61 -6.59
CA ILE A 611 -2.18 -30.89 -7.16
C ILE A 611 -2.92 -30.62 -8.47
N SER A 612 -2.55 -31.30 -9.56
CA SER A 612 -3.38 -31.30 -10.77
C SER A 612 -4.60 -32.20 -10.56
N ALA A 613 -5.78 -31.68 -10.88
CA ALA A 613 -7.04 -32.42 -10.89
C ALA A 613 -7.44 -32.91 -12.30
N GLY A 614 -6.71 -32.48 -13.34
CA GLY A 614 -7.05 -32.70 -14.74
C GLY A 614 -7.62 -31.45 -15.41
N LYS A 615 -8.40 -31.63 -16.48
CA LYS A 615 -8.92 -30.52 -17.30
C LYS A 615 -10.44 -30.44 -17.27
N ILE A 616 -10.96 -29.22 -17.28
CA ILE A 616 -12.37 -28.95 -17.59
C ILE A 616 -12.49 -28.31 -18.96
N ASP A 617 -13.58 -28.60 -19.66
CA ASP A 617 -13.92 -27.99 -20.94
C ASP A 617 -15.06 -26.98 -20.77
N VAL A 618 -14.81 -25.72 -21.17
CA VAL A 618 -15.78 -24.63 -21.12
C VAL A 618 -16.35 -24.42 -22.51
N LYS A 619 -17.59 -24.86 -22.72
CA LYS A 619 -18.22 -24.88 -24.06
C LYS A 619 -18.51 -23.48 -24.62
N GLN A 620 -18.92 -22.54 -23.77
CA GLN A 620 -19.27 -21.18 -24.17
C GLN A 620 -18.78 -20.15 -23.14
N PRO A 621 -18.47 -18.91 -23.56
CA PRO A 621 -18.25 -17.82 -22.61
C PRO A 621 -19.50 -17.54 -21.77
N GLY A 622 -19.32 -17.19 -20.50
CA GLY A 622 -20.44 -16.95 -19.59
C GLY A 622 -20.04 -16.98 -18.12
N GLU A 623 -20.99 -16.69 -17.25
CA GLU A 623 -20.85 -16.90 -15.81
C GLU A 623 -21.31 -18.29 -15.42
N TYR A 624 -20.50 -18.98 -14.62
CA TYR A 624 -20.73 -20.34 -14.17
C TYR A 624 -20.39 -20.49 -12.70
N VAL A 625 -20.82 -21.61 -12.12
CA VAL A 625 -20.44 -22.03 -10.78
C VAL A 625 -19.48 -23.20 -10.88
N LEU A 626 -18.38 -23.13 -10.11
CA LEU A 626 -17.46 -24.23 -9.87
C LEU A 626 -17.54 -24.60 -8.39
N LYS A 627 -17.72 -25.88 -8.11
CA LYS A 627 -17.93 -26.41 -6.76
C LYS A 627 -16.79 -27.32 -6.34
N ALA A 628 -16.35 -27.21 -5.09
CA ALA A 628 -15.47 -28.16 -4.43
C ALA A 628 -16.25 -28.90 -3.33
N ALA A 629 -16.23 -30.23 -3.36
CA ALA A 629 -16.96 -31.07 -2.42
C ALA A 629 -16.20 -32.35 -2.07
N PRO A 630 -16.55 -33.01 -0.95
CA PRO A 630 -16.08 -34.36 -0.65
C PRO A 630 -16.37 -35.31 -1.82
N VAL A 631 -15.39 -36.13 -2.19
CA VAL A 631 -15.54 -37.12 -3.27
C VAL A 631 -16.63 -38.14 -2.93
N ASP A 632 -16.60 -38.62 -1.68
CA ASP A 632 -17.55 -39.54 -1.07
C ASP A 632 -17.71 -39.22 0.42
N LYS A 633 -18.94 -39.36 0.93
CA LYS A 633 -19.28 -38.96 2.30
C LYS A 633 -18.69 -39.88 3.37
N SER A 634 -18.54 -41.16 3.07
CA SER A 634 -18.08 -42.18 4.03
C SER A 634 -16.56 -42.18 4.23
N SER A 635 -15.82 -41.67 3.24
CA SER A 635 -14.36 -41.68 3.19
C SER A 635 -13.72 -40.29 3.31
N TRP A 636 -14.52 -39.24 3.52
CA TRP A 636 -14.02 -37.87 3.65
C TRP A 636 -12.92 -37.75 4.70
N LYS A 637 -11.83 -37.08 4.30
CA LYS A 637 -10.73 -36.68 5.18
C LYS A 637 -10.58 -35.18 5.05
N ALA A 638 -10.50 -34.51 6.20
CA ALA A 638 -10.37 -33.07 6.24
C ALA A 638 -9.15 -32.60 5.44
N ILE A 639 -9.34 -31.50 4.72
CA ILE A 639 -8.29 -30.77 4.01
C ILE A 639 -8.40 -29.30 4.36
N ASN A 640 -7.26 -28.60 4.30
CA ASN A 640 -7.25 -27.16 4.12
C ASN A 640 -7.10 -26.88 2.62
N LEU A 641 -8.06 -26.16 2.03
CA LEU A 641 -8.07 -25.79 0.63
C LEU A 641 -7.75 -24.29 0.47
N ARG A 642 -6.60 -23.97 -0.11
CA ARG A 642 -6.16 -22.57 -0.29
C ARG A 642 -6.74 -21.93 -1.54
N ARG A 643 -6.68 -22.63 -2.67
CA ARG A 643 -7.18 -22.12 -3.96
C ARG A 643 -7.40 -23.24 -4.97
N ILE A 644 -8.21 -22.94 -5.99
CA ILE A 644 -8.30 -23.67 -7.24
C ILE A 644 -7.85 -22.73 -8.37
N ARG A 645 -6.94 -23.17 -9.23
CA ARG A 645 -6.50 -22.45 -10.42
C ARG A 645 -7.03 -23.12 -11.66
N LEU A 646 -7.52 -22.31 -12.60
CA LEU A 646 -7.88 -22.73 -13.94
C LEU A 646 -6.90 -22.09 -14.91
N GLU A 647 -5.98 -22.88 -15.45
CA GLU A 647 -4.89 -22.40 -16.29
C GLU A 647 -5.16 -22.76 -17.75
N LYS A 648 -4.99 -21.80 -18.66
CA LYS A 648 -4.99 -22.15 -20.08
C LYS A 648 -3.76 -23.00 -20.40
N PRO A 649 -3.89 -24.04 -21.24
CA PRO A 649 -2.74 -24.72 -21.81
C PRO A 649 -1.79 -23.68 -22.41
N ARG A 650 -0.50 -23.77 -22.08
CA ARG A 650 0.52 -22.97 -22.77
C ARG A 650 0.61 -23.50 -24.19
N ASN A 651 0.25 -22.65 -25.16
CA ASN A 651 0.57 -22.89 -26.57
C ASN A 651 2.07 -22.77 -26.80
#